data_AF-A0A7V5H5Q6-F1
#
_entry.id   AF-A0A7V5H5Q6-F1
#
_cell.length_a   1.000
_cell.length_b   1.000
_cell.length_c   1.000
_cell.angle_alpha   90.00
_cell.angle_beta   90.00
_cell.angle_gamma   90.00
#
_symmetry.space_group_name_H-M   'P 1'
#
loop_
_entity.id
_entity.type
_entity.pdbx_description
1 polymer ?
#
loop_
_entity_poly.entity_id
_entity_poly.type
_entity_poly.pdbx_seq_one_letter_code
_entity_poly.pdbx_strand_id
1 'polypeptide(L)'
;MDSQKYLNELNEEQRAAVTSPRQPLLLIAGPGTGKTRTIIARIIYLVEKYRIPPDQILALTFSNKAANELRNRLEQTLKERANKIFCGTFHSFCLMVLRKNHELAGLHPFFSVCDEEYQKTLIQDLLNRRMVRDIFQKVKTIQLAISNHRLKDKPLPPFSSSVFQEYQRHLDRHHLIDYDQILLLTKELFEKHPDVLEQYRFMFQAILVDEFQDTDKVQYQIIKMLAQKHRHIFVVADDDQSIYSWRGANPENIRQFIEDFHIEKIHFLEKNYRSAQPIIEAAQVILKDTDRIEPEKKIKSVQQSDANLSAIFFDTEMQEIDFILKKIQHWNQEEQIDLSDIAILYPYHNMGEKLAHFFLKERIPFQMAAGRNVTDHPIMKRFLLYLKIIRDPSDPLLLEQLMFYELGEHLFKQIKHQAQKNQISLKKALNEYAVNHFNSKDVRNKVQTFIGNLANLINLKNFFRFDQLSKEIINNIQSLQASNLSKVYRHIEEIAFKKEKYLFSDRRKIWLYHPDRQIGYIGCQMLEQALDINIHLLDEDKIVHVSPPDLVLLLAPFKKDAISDFELHLYQSKGSARQGSLTILFRWLQYQLQNVEDNIFNDYVVFDLETTGNNPKIAGIVEIAAVKVKNGEIIDTFQTLVNPQMEIDPAAEEVHHITSNDVKDAPTIDQVLPKFLDFIGNDMLIAHNGYAFDFKILDRYIRELNLKKPQHIRYDSLILARNLFPNEKNSIDALAYRYKLDTGTRHRALDDVKVLNLIFRQLLKEAKKREILTAGEEFAEFVALGNFLEQTLS
;
A
#
# COMPACT_ATOMS: atom_id res chain seq x y z
N MET A 1 -5.49 -32.94 -5.77
CA MET A 1 -5.83 -34.28 -5.21
C MET A 1 -7.32 -34.53 -5.44
N ASP A 2 -7.78 -35.75 -5.75
CA ASP A 2 -9.23 -36.02 -5.87
C ASP A 2 -9.89 -35.85 -4.49
N SER A 3 -10.98 -35.09 -4.41
CA SER A 3 -11.78 -34.90 -3.19
C SER A 3 -12.17 -36.22 -2.52
N GLN A 4 -12.45 -37.25 -3.33
CA GLN A 4 -12.78 -38.58 -2.82
C GLN A 4 -11.55 -39.26 -2.17
N LYS A 5 -10.36 -39.07 -2.76
CA LYS A 5 -9.10 -39.56 -2.19
C LYS A 5 -8.77 -38.88 -0.86
N TYR A 6 -8.96 -37.56 -0.77
CA TYR A 6 -8.70 -36.80 0.46
C TYR A 6 -9.56 -37.29 1.63
N LEU A 7 -10.85 -37.57 1.37
CA LEU A 7 -11.79 -38.12 2.37
C LEU A 7 -11.48 -39.57 2.75
N ASN A 8 -10.89 -40.36 1.83
CA ASN A 8 -10.54 -41.75 2.07
C ASN A 8 -9.34 -41.93 2.99
N GLU A 9 -8.42 -40.96 3.03
CA GLU A 9 -7.23 -40.99 3.89
C GLU A 9 -7.48 -40.55 5.34
N LEU A 10 -8.72 -40.18 5.69
CA LEU A 10 -9.09 -39.83 7.07
C LEU A 10 -9.16 -41.08 7.94
N ASN A 11 -8.63 -40.96 9.17
CA ASN A 11 -8.84 -41.96 10.21
C ASN A 11 -10.31 -41.99 10.67
N GLU A 12 -10.69 -42.96 11.51
CA GLU A 12 -12.08 -43.14 11.94
C GLU A 12 -12.65 -41.94 12.70
N GLU A 13 -11.88 -41.35 13.62
CA GLU A 13 -12.26 -40.17 14.43
C GLU A 13 -12.51 -38.94 13.54
N GLN A 14 -11.56 -38.65 12.65
CA GLN A 14 -11.63 -37.56 11.68
C GLN A 14 -12.81 -37.76 10.73
N ARG A 15 -12.99 -38.98 10.22
CA ARG A 15 -14.11 -39.31 9.32
C ARG A 15 -15.44 -39.11 10.03
N ALA A 16 -15.59 -39.58 11.27
CA ALA A 16 -16.81 -39.41 12.05
C ALA A 16 -17.16 -37.93 12.29
N ALA A 17 -16.18 -37.07 12.52
CA ALA A 17 -16.39 -35.63 12.61
C ALA A 17 -16.77 -35.01 11.25
N VAL A 18 -16.05 -35.36 10.18
CA VAL A 18 -16.23 -34.82 8.83
C VAL A 18 -17.58 -35.19 8.22
N THR A 19 -18.05 -36.43 8.42
CA THR A 19 -19.31 -36.93 7.84
C THR A 19 -20.54 -36.66 8.70
N SER A 20 -20.37 -36.03 9.87
CA SER A 20 -21.48 -35.73 10.78
C SER A 20 -22.61 -34.95 10.10
N PRO A 21 -23.88 -35.14 10.51
CA PRO A 21 -25.03 -34.37 10.03
C PRO A 21 -24.84 -32.84 10.10
N ARG A 22 -25.74 -32.09 9.45
CA ARG A 22 -25.77 -30.62 9.53
C ARG A 22 -26.34 -30.18 10.89
N GLN A 23 -25.51 -30.25 11.91
CA GLN A 23 -25.83 -29.87 13.29
C GLN A 23 -24.61 -29.19 13.94
N PRO A 24 -24.77 -28.57 15.12
CA PRO A 24 -23.64 -28.02 15.85
C PRO A 24 -22.68 -29.15 16.23
N LEU A 25 -21.38 -28.93 16.03
CA LEU A 25 -20.35 -29.92 16.31
C LEU A 25 -19.17 -29.25 17.02
N LEU A 26 -18.79 -29.82 18.16
CA LEU A 26 -17.55 -29.51 18.88
C LEU A 26 -16.54 -30.63 18.66
N LEU A 27 -15.41 -30.27 18.04
CA LEU A 27 -14.28 -31.15 17.82
C LEU A 27 -13.15 -30.74 18.77
N ILE A 28 -12.87 -31.59 19.74
CA ILE A 28 -11.74 -31.45 20.64
C ILE A 28 -10.54 -32.17 20.04
N ALA A 29 -9.45 -31.43 19.80
CA ALA A 29 -8.34 -31.98 19.04
C ALA A 29 -6.99 -31.44 19.55
N GLY A 30 -6.16 -32.35 20.05
CA GLY A 30 -4.83 -32.03 20.57
C GLY A 30 -3.83 -31.54 19.50
N PRO A 31 -2.63 -31.10 19.91
CA PRO A 31 -1.59 -30.71 18.97
C PRO A 31 -1.24 -31.89 18.06
N GLY A 32 -1.02 -31.62 16.77
CA GLY A 32 -0.56 -32.64 15.81
C GLY A 32 -1.58 -33.74 15.47
N THR A 33 -2.84 -33.63 15.89
CA THR A 33 -3.90 -34.63 15.65
C THR A 33 -4.61 -34.49 14.29
N GLY A 34 -4.27 -33.45 13.53
CA GLY A 34 -4.87 -33.17 12.22
C GLY A 34 -6.10 -32.25 12.27
N LYS A 35 -6.17 -31.32 13.24
CA LYS A 35 -7.17 -30.22 13.31
C LYS A 35 -7.48 -29.61 11.94
N THR A 36 -6.48 -28.99 11.32
CA THR A 36 -6.61 -28.31 10.03
C THR A 36 -7.01 -29.26 8.90
N ARG A 37 -6.48 -30.50 8.89
CA ARG A 37 -6.85 -31.54 7.91
C ARG A 37 -8.35 -31.87 8.01
N THR A 38 -8.87 -31.95 9.24
CA THR A 38 -10.28 -32.26 9.51
C THR A 38 -11.20 -31.11 9.09
N ILE A 39 -10.82 -29.85 9.35
CA ILE A 39 -11.56 -28.68 8.88
C ILE A 39 -11.63 -28.65 7.35
N ILE A 40 -10.49 -28.82 6.66
CA ILE A 40 -10.43 -28.86 5.20
C ILE A 40 -11.30 -29.99 4.64
N ALA A 41 -11.19 -31.19 5.21
CA ALA A 41 -12.01 -32.32 4.83
C ALA A 41 -13.51 -32.06 5.05
N ARG A 42 -13.89 -31.39 6.14
CA ARG A 42 -15.28 -31.00 6.40
C ARG A 42 -15.77 -30.06 5.32
N ILE A 43 -15.02 -29.02 4.98
CA ILE A 43 -15.36 -28.09 3.90
C ILE A 43 -15.55 -28.84 2.58
N ILE A 44 -14.61 -29.70 2.20
CA ILE A 44 -14.72 -30.54 0.99
C ILE A 44 -15.98 -31.40 1.04
N TYR A 45 -16.28 -32.03 2.17
CA TYR A 45 -17.48 -32.86 2.35
C TYR A 45 -18.78 -32.04 2.21
N LEU A 46 -18.82 -30.83 2.76
CA LEU A 46 -19.95 -29.91 2.62
C LEU A 46 -20.20 -29.52 1.16
N VAL A 47 -19.13 -29.24 0.42
CA VAL A 47 -19.17 -28.83 -0.98
C VAL A 47 -19.53 -29.99 -1.91
N GLU A 48 -18.96 -31.16 -1.71
CA GLU A 48 -19.07 -32.31 -2.63
C GLU A 48 -20.28 -33.19 -2.33
N LYS A 49 -20.54 -33.51 -1.06
CA LYS A 49 -21.62 -34.43 -0.67
C LYS A 49 -22.90 -33.68 -0.33
N TYR A 50 -22.79 -32.64 0.48
CA TYR A 50 -23.95 -31.82 0.84
C TYR A 50 -24.33 -30.78 -0.22
N ARG A 51 -23.50 -30.59 -1.26
CA ARG A 51 -23.73 -29.64 -2.35
C ARG A 51 -23.98 -28.21 -1.86
N ILE A 52 -23.39 -27.83 -0.73
CA ILE A 52 -23.44 -26.44 -0.25
C ILE A 52 -22.59 -25.60 -1.21
N PRO A 53 -23.14 -24.51 -1.79
CA PRO A 53 -22.37 -23.58 -2.60
C PRO A 53 -21.16 -23.04 -1.82
N PRO A 54 -19.95 -23.00 -2.40
CA PRO A 54 -18.74 -22.59 -1.68
C PRO A 54 -18.81 -21.17 -1.07
N ASP A 55 -19.50 -20.24 -1.73
CA ASP A 55 -19.79 -18.87 -1.26
C ASP A 55 -20.72 -18.81 -0.04
N GLN A 56 -21.31 -19.96 0.33
CA GLN A 56 -22.14 -20.11 1.52
C GLN A 56 -21.42 -20.76 2.70
N ILE A 57 -20.08 -20.87 2.63
CA ILE A 57 -19.24 -21.43 3.68
C ILE A 57 -18.37 -20.33 4.27
N LEU A 58 -18.46 -20.16 5.59
CA LEU A 58 -17.65 -19.24 6.39
C LEU A 58 -16.62 -20.03 7.20
N ALA A 59 -15.33 -19.89 6.89
CA ALA A 59 -14.23 -20.49 7.65
C ALA A 59 -13.42 -19.39 8.36
N LEU A 60 -13.48 -19.39 9.70
CA LEU A 60 -12.83 -18.43 10.58
C LEU A 60 -11.62 -19.05 11.28
N THR A 61 -10.50 -18.33 11.31
CA THR A 61 -9.27 -18.71 12.02
C THR A 61 -8.73 -17.56 12.87
N PHE A 62 -7.87 -17.85 13.85
CA PHE A 62 -7.31 -16.80 14.72
C PHE A 62 -6.30 -15.87 14.00
N SER A 63 -5.50 -16.39 13.05
CA SER A 63 -4.45 -15.62 12.37
C SER A 63 -4.61 -15.58 10.84
N ASN A 64 -4.10 -14.52 10.20
CA ASN A 64 -4.05 -14.42 8.74
C ASN A 64 -3.20 -15.52 8.10
N LYS A 65 -2.13 -15.97 8.79
CA LYS A 65 -1.29 -17.07 8.31
C LYS A 65 -2.09 -18.37 8.24
N ALA A 66 -2.85 -18.71 9.28
CA ALA A 66 -3.71 -19.88 9.30
C ALA A 66 -4.82 -19.80 8.23
N ALA A 67 -5.45 -18.62 8.07
CA ALA A 67 -6.45 -18.41 7.01
C ALA A 67 -5.87 -18.63 5.60
N ASN A 68 -4.66 -18.12 5.34
CA ASN A 68 -3.98 -18.28 4.06
C ASN A 68 -3.53 -19.73 3.83
N GLU A 69 -3.02 -20.40 4.84
CA GLU A 69 -2.68 -21.83 4.76
C GLU A 69 -3.92 -22.68 4.46
N LEU A 70 -5.04 -22.42 5.14
CA LEU A 70 -6.32 -23.09 4.91
C LEU A 70 -6.83 -22.85 3.48
N ARG A 71 -6.77 -21.60 2.99
CA ARG A 71 -7.12 -21.25 1.61
C ARG A 71 -6.25 -22.00 0.59
N ASN A 72 -4.93 -21.94 0.72
CA ASN A 72 -4.00 -22.59 -0.21
C ASN A 72 -4.23 -24.11 -0.26
N ARG A 73 -4.51 -24.76 0.88
CA ARG A 73 -4.82 -26.19 0.91
C ARG A 73 -6.17 -26.54 0.30
N LEU A 74 -7.17 -25.68 0.47
CA LEU A 74 -8.46 -25.83 -0.20
C LEU A 74 -8.33 -25.70 -1.72
N GLU A 75 -7.52 -24.75 -2.21
CA GLU A 75 -7.25 -24.57 -3.65
C GLU A 75 -6.65 -25.83 -4.31
N GLN A 76 -5.77 -26.55 -3.61
CA GLN A 76 -5.19 -27.81 -4.11
C GLN A 76 -6.22 -28.94 -4.35
N THR A 77 -7.41 -28.83 -3.74
CA THR A 77 -8.47 -29.86 -3.83
C THR A 77 -9.70 -29.36 -4.58
N LEU A 78 -10.20 -28.17 -4.24
CA LEU A 78 -11.40 -27.57 -4.82
C LEU A 78 -11.12 -26.63 -6.01
N LYS A 79 -9.83 -26.35 -6.32
CA LYS A 79 -9.40 -25.44 -7.40
C LYS A 79 -10.08 -24.07 -7.26
N GLU A 80 -10.55 -23.49 -8.37
CA GLU A 80 -11.22 -22.18 -8.42
C GLU A 80 -12.43 -22.06 -7.48
N ARG A 81 -13.08 -23.18 -7.11
CA ARG A 81 -14.21 -23.15 -6.17
C ARG A 81 -13.77 -22.75 -4.75
N ALA A 82 -12.50 -22.95 -4.39
CA ALA A 82 -11.96 -22.52 -3.10
C ALA A 82 -11.99 -20.99 -2.92
N ASN A 83 -11.80 -20.22 -4.01
CA ASN A 83 -11.77 -18.75 -3.98
C ASN A 83 -13.10 -18.12 -3.57
N LYS A 84 -14.20 -18.87 -3.70
CA LYS A 84 -15.54 -18.44 -3.29
C LYS A 84 -15.77 -18.61 -1.80
N ILE A 85 -15.02 -19.49 -1.13
CA ILE A 85 -15.14 -19.73 0.31
C ILE A 85 -14.56 -18.55 1.08
N PHE A 86 -15.31 -18.00 2.03
CA PHE A 86 -14.72 -17.01 2.92
C PHE A 86 -13.77 -17.72 3.89
N CYS A 87 -12.47 -17.50 3.73
CA CYS A 87 -11.42 -17.99 4.64
C CYS A 87 -10.70 -16.79 5.25
N GLY A 88 -10.88 -16.49 6.53
CA GLY A 88 -10.31 -15.27 7.12
C GLY A 88 -10.32 -15.26 8.64
N THR A 89 -9.84 -14.15 9.20
CA THR A 89 -9.98 -13.90 10.64
C THR A 89 -11.34 -13.30 10.97
N PHE A 90 -11.71 -13.33 12.25
CA PHE A 90 -12.87 -12.61 12.76
C PHE A 90 -12.87 -11.13 12.38
N HIS A 91 -11.72 -10.47 12.52
CA HIS A 91 -11.58 -9.06 12.17
C HIS A 91 -11.77 -8.83 10.67
N SER A 92 -11.22 -9.70 9.82
CA SER A 92 -11.43 -9.60 8.36
C SER A 92 -12.89 -9.76 7.98
N PHE A 93 -13.60 -10.70 8.61
CA PHE A 93 -15.04 -10.91 8.41
C PHE A 93 -15.88 -9.71 8.88
N CYS A 94 -15.66 -9.27 10.12
CA CYS A 94 -16.36 -8.13 10.70
C CYS A 94 -16.09 -6.84 9.92
N LEU A 95 -14.85 -6.62 9.47
CA LEU A 95 -14.52 -5.48 8.62
C LEU A 95 -15.24 -5.55 7.27
N MET A 96 -15.33 -6.73 6.62
CA MET A 96 -16.12 -6.91 5.41
C MET A 96 -17.59 -6.55 5.65
N VAL A 97 -18.17 -6.99 6.77
CA VAL A 97 -19.55 -6.68 7.16
C VAL A 97 -19.75 -5.18 7.35
N LEU A 98 -18.87 -4.52 8.13
CA LEU A 98 -18.94 -3.09 8.38
C LEU A 98 -18.73 -2.26 7.12
N ARG A 99 -17.84 -2.68 6.21
CA ARG A 99 -17.63 -1.98 4.93
C ARG A 99 -18.86 -2.02 4.05
N LYS A 100 -19.53 -3.17 3.96
CA LYS A 100 -20.74 -3.33 3.15
C LYS A 100 -21.94 -2.59 3.75
N ASN A 101 -21.97 -2.40 5.08
CA ASN A 101 -23.10 -1.83 5.81
C ASN A 101 -22.70 -0.57 6.61
N HIS A 102 -21.76 0.22 6.09
CA HIS A 102 -21.14 1.31 6.87
C HIS A 102 -22.16 2.34 7.33
N GLU A 103 -23.16 2.67 6.51
CA GLU A 103 -24.21 3.63 6.85
C GLU A 103 -25.04 3.17 8.06
N LEU A 104 -25.49 1.91 8.05
CA LEU A 104 -26.23 1.30 9.16
C LEU A 104 -25.38 1.15 10.42
N ALA A 105 -24.08 0.94 10.25
CA ALA A 105 -23.13 0.91 11.36
C ALA A 105 -22.74 2.31 11.88
N GLY A 106 -23.27 3.39 11.32
CA GLY A 106 -22.93 4.76 11.71
C GLY A 106 -21.50 5.18 11.36
N LEU A 107 -20.90 4.54 10.35
CA LEU A 107 -19.52 4.74 9.92
C LEU A 107 -19.43 5.53 8.62
N HIS A 108 -18.41 6.37 8.54
CA HIS A 108 -18.03 7.06 7.31
C HIS A 108 -17.65 6.02 6.22
N PRO A 109 -18.06 6.17 4.95
CA PRO A 109 -17.78 5.18 3.88
C PRO A 109 -16.30 4.79 3.78
N PHE A 110 -15.42 5.75 4.02
CA PHE A 110 -13.97 5.59 3.96
C PHE A 110 -13.30 5.57 5.35
N PHE A 111 -14.01 5.13 6.40
CA PHE A 111 -13.43 5.00 7.75
C PHE A 111 -12.12 4.20 7.71
N SER A 112 -11.22 4.38 8.67
CA SER A 112 -9.93 3.68 8.67
C SER A 112 -9.66 2.95 9.96
N VAL A 113 -8.86 1.89 9.88
CA VAL A 113 -8.50 1.10 11.07
C VAL A 113 -7.28 1.71 11.72
N CYS A 114 -7.40 2.03 13.01
CA CYS A 114 -6.35 2.52 13.87
C CYS A 114 -5.54 1.34 14.43
N ASP A 115 -4.28 1.23 14.00
CA ASP A 115 -3.35 0.21 14.49
C ASP A 115 -2.89 0.46 15.95
N GLU A 116 -2.27 -0.54 16.56
CA GLU A 116 -1.82 -0.49 17.97
C GLU A 116 -0.76 0.62 18.22
N GLU A 117 0.08 0.91 17.22
CA GLU A 117 1.11 1.96 17.30
C GLU A 117 0.46 3.35 17.35
N TYR A 118 -0.55 3.59 16.52
CA TYR A 118 -1.33 4.82 16.57
C TYR A 118 -2.08 4.95 17.89
N GLN A 119 -2.76 3.89 18.37
CA GLN A 119 -3.44 3.92 19.67
C GLN A 119 -2.50 4.28 20.82
N LYS A 120 -1.32 3.66 20.84
CA LYS A 120 -0.28 3.94 21.85
C LYS A 120 0.14 5.40 21.79
N THR A 121 0.39 5.94 20.59
CA THR A 121 0.81 7.33 20.39
C THR A 121 -0.29 8.30 20.84
N LEU A 122 -1.55 8.02 20.50
CA LEU A 122 -2.70 8.84 20.90
C LEU A 122 -2.85 8.86 22.43
N ILE A 123 -2.82 7.70 23.08
CA ILE A 123 -2.93 7.61 24.55
C ILE A 123 -1.75 8.32 25.23
N GLN A 124 -0.53 8.20 24.69
CA GLN A 124 0.63 8.95 25.17
C GLN A 124 0.40 10.45 25.10
N ASP A 125 -0.13 10.96 23.98
CA ASP A 125 -0.41 12.39 23.81
C ASP A 125 -1.49 12.88 24.79
N LEU A 126 -2.57 12.12 24.97
CA LEU A 126 -3.63 12.43 25.95
C LEU A 126 -3.08 12.47 27.39
N LEU A 127 -2.16 11.57 27.74
CA LEU A 127 -1.51 11.56 29.05
C LEU A 127 -0.53 12.72 29.24
N ASN A 128 0.22 13.08 28.19
CA ASN A 128 1.13 14.21 28.19
C ASN A 128 0.39 15.53 28.46
N ARG A 129 -0.75 15.75 27.80
CA ARG A 129 -1.60 16.94 28.00
C ARG A 129 -2.12 17.07 29.44
N ARG A 130 -2.18 15.97 30.18
CA ARG A 130 -2.60 15.90 31.57
C ARG A 130 -1.44 15.93 32.57
N MET A 131 -0.21 16.15 32.11
CA MET A 131 1.01 16.21 32.93
C MET A 131 1.22 14.96 33.81
N VAL A 132 0.85 13.79 33.29
CA VAL A 132 0.94 12.52 34.01
C VAL A 132 2.37 12.00 34.03
N ARG A 133 2.87 11.61 35.22
CA ARG A 133 4.15 10.88 35.36
C ARG A 133 4.01 9.40 34.97
N ASP A 134 5.12 8.77 34.58
CA ASP A 134 5.22 7.34 34.21
C ASP A 134 4.35 6.92 33.01
N ILE A 135 4.35 7.75 31.97
CA ILE A 135 3.49 7.62 30.78
C ILE A 135 3.59 6.22 30.17
N PHE A 136 4.80 5.70 29.95
CA PHE A 136 4.98 4.42 29.26
C PHE A 136 4.30 3.24 29.96
N GLN A 137 4.33 3.21 31.30
CA GLN A 137 3.67 2.17 32.07
C GLN A 137 2.15 2.36 32.04
N LYS A 138 1.68 3.60 32.17
CA LYS A 138 0.24 3.93 32.19
C LYS A 138 -0.46 3.74 30.84
N VAL A 139 0.24 3.89 29.71
CA VAL A 139 -0.33 3.65 28.38
C VAL A 139 -0.82 2.22 28.25
N LYS A 140 0.03 1.23 28.60
CA LYS A 140 -0.36 -0.19 28.58
C LYS A 140 -1.54 -0.47 29.52
N THR A 141 -1.52 0.10 30.72
CA THR A 141 -2.63 -0.03 31.68
C THR A 141 -3.94 0.53 31.13
N ILE A 142 -3.91 1.67 30.44
CA ILE A 142 -5.10 2.29 29.85
C ILE A 142 -5.60 1.49 28.65
N GLN A 143 -4.72 1.06 27.74
CA GLN A 143 -5.10 0.19 26.62
C GLN A 143 -5.79 -1.08 27.13
N LEU A 144 -5.19 -1.73 28.13
CA LEU A 144 -5.78 -2.91 28.75
C LEU A 144 -7.12 -2.61 29.45
N ALA A 145 -7.26 -1.46 30.11
CA ALA A 145 -8.51 -1.06 30.75
C ALA A 145 -9.62 -0.80 29.72
N ILE A 146 -9.31 -0.15 28.59
CA ILE A 146 -10.24 0.10 27.48
C ILE A 146 -10.70 -1.22 26.88
N SER A 147 -9.76 -2.12 26.55
CA SER A 147 -10.08 -3.41 25.95
C SER A 147 -10.87 -4.31 26.91
N ASN A 148 -10.49 -4.37 28.19
CA ASN A 148 -11.26 -5.08 29.21
C ASN A 148 -12.67 -4.52 29.40
N HIS A 149 -12.84 -3.20 29.30
CA HIS A 149 -14.16 -2.59 29.39
C HIS A 149 -15.06 -2.99 28.22
N ARG A 150 -14.50 -2.93 27.01
CA ARG A 150 -15.21 -3.22 25.77
C ARG A 150 -15.52 -4.69 25.56
N LEU A 151 -14.53 -5.57 25.78
CA LEU A 151 -14.63 -6.99 25.43
C LEU A 151 -14.98 -7.90 26.62
N LYS A 152 -14.82 -7.42 27.86
CA LYS A 152 -15.05 -8.22 29.09
C LYS A 152 -16.05 -7.59 30.06
N ASP A 153 -16.77 -6.55 29.64
CA ASP A 153 -17.75 -5.82 30.46
C ASP A 153 -17.21 -5.34 31.82
N LYS A 154 -15.90 -5.09 31.93
CA LYS A 154 -15.30 -4.59 33.17
C LYS A 154 -15.55 -3.08 33.33
N PRO A 155 -15.78 -2.57 34.54
CA PRO A 155 -15.92 -1.13 34.73
C PRO A 155 -14.61 -0.42 34.40
N LEU A 156 -14.69 0.72 33.69
CA LEU A 156 -13.53 1.59 33.49
C LEU A 156 -13.18 2.29 34.80
N PRO A 157 -11.92 2.22 35.27
CA PRO A 157 -11.46 3.07 36.37
C PRO A 157 -11.69 4.56 36.04
N PRO A 158 -12.02 5.42 37.02
CA PRO A 158 -12.39 6.83 36.76
C PRO A 158 -11.36 7.60 35.92
N PHE A 159 -10.07 7.40 36.21
CA PHE A 159 -8.99 7.99 35.42
C PHE A 159 -9.01 7.50 33.97
N SER A 160 -9.06 6.18 33.76
CA SER A 160 -9.14 5.56 32.44
C SER A 160 -10.39 5.98 31.67
N SER A 161 -11.53 6.16 32.35
CA SER A 161 -12.79 6.63 31.74
C SER A 161 -12.65 8.01 31.12
N SER A 162 -12.06 8.96 31.85
CA SER A 162 -11.81 10.30 31.31
C SER A 162 -10.86 10.29 30.11
N VAL A 163 -9.82 9.42 30.09
CA VAL A 163 -8.93 9.28 28.92
C VAL A 163 -9.67 8.64 27.76
N PHE A 164 -10.48 7.60 28.03
CA PHE A 164 -11.25 6.87 27.05
C PHE A 164 -12.25 7.77 26.30
N GLN A 165 -12.92 8.70 26.98
CA GLN A 165 -13.83 9.66 26.33
C GLN A 165 -13.12 10.61 25.34
N GLU A 166 -11.90 11.04 25.64
CA GLU A 166 -11.10 11.85 24.70
C GLU A 166 -10.57 11.00 23.55
N TYR A 167 -10.12 9.78 23.85
CA TYR A 167 -9.69 8.79 22.87
C TYR A 167 -10.80 8.50 21.86
N GLN A 168 -12.01 8.20 22.32
CA GLN A 168 -13.16 7.92 21.45
C GLN A 168 -13.52 9.13 20.58
N ARG A 169 -13.61 10.33 21.18
CA ARG A 169 -13.88 11.56 20.42
C ARG A 169 -12.83 11.83 19.34
N HIS A 170 -11.56 11.49 19.57
CA HIS A 170 -10.51 11.60 18.58
C HIS A 170 -10.74 10.62 17.43
N LEU A 171 -11.02 9.35 17.74
CA LEU A 171 -11.32 8.35 16.71
C LEU A 171 -12.51 8.78 15.85
N ASP A 172 -13.62 9.20 16.46
CA ASP A 172 -14.84 9.60 15.75
C ASP A 172 -14.59 10.79 14.83
N ARG A 173 -13.87 11.81 15.32
CA ARG A 173 -13.53 13.02 14.56
C ARG A 173 -12.70 12.71 13.30
N HIS A 174 -11.82 11.71 13.38
CA HIS A 174 -10.93 11.31 12.28
C HIS A 174 -11.46 10.09 11.50
N HIS A 175 -12.71 9.70 11.74
CA HIS A 175 -13.36 8.55 11.11
C HIS A 175 -12.52 7.26 11.25
N LEU A 176 -11.94 7.07 12.43
CA LEU A 176 -11.15 5.91 12.78
C LEU A 176 -11.96 4.95 13.64
N ILE A 177 -11.69 3.66 13.47
CA ILE A 177 -12.09 2.63 14.43
C ILE A 177 -10.88 1.78 14.79
N ASP A 178 -10.83 1.28 16.01
CA ASP A 178 -9.80 0.31 16.41
C ASP A 178 -10.26 -1.15 16.26
N TYR A 179 -9.37 -2.08 16.58
CA TYR A 179 -9.63 -3.52 16.47
C TYR A 179 -10.81 -3.98 17.34
N ASP A 180 -10.95 -3.46 18.57
CA ASP A 180 -12.06 -3.82 19.46
C ASP A 180 -13.39 -3.31 18.88
N GLN A 181 -13.41 -2.09 18.32
CA GLN A 181 -14.60 -1.52 17.70
C GLN A 181 -15.07 -2.28 16.47
N ILE A 182 -14.15 -2.90 15.69
CA ILE A 182 -14.55 -3.74 14.55
C ILE A 182 -15.51 -4.85 15.01
N LEU A 183 -15.21 -5.49 16.14
CA LEU A 183 -16.03 -6.55 16.70
C LEU A 183 -17.32 -6.00 17.30
N LEU A 184 -17.21 -4.98 18.17
CA LEU A 184 -18.35 -4.40 18.87
C LEU A 184 -19.40 -3.80 17.93
N LEU A 185 -18.98 -3.02 16.94
CA LEU A 185 -19.90 -2.40 15.98
C LEU A 185 -20.57 -3.45 15.10
N THR A 186 -19.89 -4.55 14.77
CA THR A 186 -20.49 -5.66 14.02
C THR A 186 -21.58 -6.36 14.83
N LYS A 187 -21.30 -6.62 16.11
CA LYS A 187 -22.29 -7.17 17.04
C LYS A 187 -23.50 -6.23 17.16
N GLU A 188 -23.26 -4.94 17.42
CA GLU A 188 -24.29 -3.92 17.55
C GLU A 188 -25.13 -3.78 16.28
N LEU A 189 -24.49 -3.80 15.10
CA LEU A 189 -25.17 -3.80 13.81
C LEU A 189 -26.14 -4.98 13.70
N PHE A 190 -25.71 -6.20 14.05
CA PHE A 190 -26.58 -7.38 13.99
C PHE A 190 -27.69 -7.35 15.04
N GLU A 191 -27.48 -6.73 16.21
CA GLU A 191 -28.50 -6.56 17.25
C GLU A 191 -29.57 -5.53 16.84
N LYS A 192 -29.14 -4.40 16.25
CA LYS A 192 -30.03 -3.30 15.84
C LYS A 192 -30.70 -3.52 14.49
N HIS A 193 -30.08 -4.30 13.60
CA HIS A 193 -30.57 -4.58 12.24
C HIS A 193 -30.68 -6.09 12.01
N PRO A 194 -31.73 -6.75 12.52
CA PRO A 194 -31.93 -8.19 12.35
C PRO A 194 -32.07 -8.62 10.89
N ASP A 195 -32.53 -7.74 10.00
CA ASP A 195 -32.60 -7.94 8.56
C ASP A 195 -31.22 -8.14 7.93
N VAL A 196 -30.23 -7.33 8.34
CA VAL A 196 -28.83 -7.49 7.94
C VAL A 196 -28.29 -8.83 8.44
N LEU A 197 -28.54 -9.18 9.70
CA LEU A 197 -28.13 -10.47 10.25
C LEU A 197 -28.73 -11.65 9.46
N GLU A 198 -30.02 -11.58 9.10
CA GLU A 198 -30.68 -12.63 8.30
C GLU A 198 -30.07 -12.77 6.90
N GLN A 199 -29.61 -11.69 6.27
CA GLN A 199 -28.87 -11.79 5.01
C GLN A 199 -27.58 -12.59 5.18
N TYR A 200 -26.82 -12.35 6.25
CA TYR A 200 -25.60 -13.10 6.54
C TYR A 200 -25.85 -14.55 6.95
N ARG A 201 -26.94 -14.83 7.68
CA ARG A 201 -27.39 -16.20 7.98
C ARG A 201 -27.79 -16.97 6.72
N PHE A 202 -28.47 -16.30 5.79
CA PHE A 202 -28.86 -16.91 4.51
C PHE A 202 -27.63 -17.15 3.61
N MET A 203 -26.71 -16.18 3.60
CA MET A 203 -25.46 -16.26 2.86
C MET A 203 -24.61 -17.40 3.42
N PHE A 204 -24.33 -17.45 4.72
CA PHE A 204 -23.45 -18.46 5.31
C PHE A 204 -24.22 -19.60 5.94
N GLN A 205 -24.50 -20.63 5.13
CA GLN A 205 -25.24 -21.81 5.58
C GLN A 205 -24.39 -22.79 6.40
N ALA A 206 -23.06 -22.67 6.34
CA ALA A 206 -22.15 -23.45 7.17
C ALA A 206 -21.02 -22.58 7.72
N ILE A 207 -20.80 -22.65 9.03
CA ILE A 207 -19.77 -21.89 9.74
C ILE A 207 -18.76 -22.85 10.33
N LEU A 208 -17.48 -22.65 10.06
CA LEU A 208 -16.37 -23.41 10.61
C LEU A 208 -15.44 -22.45 11.36
N VAL A 209 -15.02 -22.85 12.56
CA VAL A 209 -14.17 -22.02 13.41
C VAL A 209 -13.01 -22.85 13.92
N ASP A 210 -11.78 -22.41 13.62
CA ASP A 210 -10.54 -22.98 14.13
C ASP A 210 -10.02 -22.19 15.34
N GLU A 211 -9.24 -22.86 16.21
CA GLU A 211 -8.67 -22.31 17.45
C GLU A 211 -9.71 -21.56 18.33
N PHE A 212 -10.85 -22.20 18.55
CA PHE A 212 -11.99 -21.58 19.23
C PHE A 212 -11.74 -21.22 20.70
N GLN A 213 -10.79 -21.88 21.36
CA GLN A 213 -10.33 -21.53 22.71
C GLN A 213 -9.79 -20.09 22.78
N ASP A 214 -9.30 -19.55 21.66
CA ASP A 214 -8.68 -18.22 21.60
C ASP A 214 -9.71 -17.11 21.30
N THR A 215 -11.01 -17.45 21.24
CA THR A 215 -12.07 -16.47 21.01
C THR A 215 -12.36 -15.62 22.24
N ASP A 216 -12.65 -14.33 22.04
CA ASP A 216 -13.20 -13.47 23.09
C ASP A 216 -14.73 -13.57 23.17
N LYS A 217 -15.33 -12.94 24.19
CA LYS A 217 -16.79 -12.98 24.43
C LYS A 217 -17.60 -12.38 23.27
N VAL A 218 -17.11 -11.31 22.64
CA VAL A 218 -17.80 -10.61 21.55
C VAL A 218 -17.74 -11.45 20.27
N GLN A 219 -16.59 -12.04 19.96
CA GLN A 219 -16.42 -12.98 18.86
C GLN A 219 -17.38 -14.18 18.98
N TYR A 220 -17.50 -14.74 20.18
CA TYR A 220 -18.45 -15.81 20.44
C TYR A 220 -19.90 -15.36 20.20
N GLN A 221 -20.29 -14.19 20.69
CA GLN A 221 -21.63 -13.63 20.47
C GLN A 221 -21.95 -13.46 18.99
N ILE A 222 -21.01 -12.93 18.19
CA ILE A 222 -21.20 -12.77 16.73
C ILE A 222 -21.43 -14.14 16.07
N ILE A 223 -20.60 -15.14 16.38
CA ILE A 223 -20.79 -16.49 15.85
C ILE A 223 -22.13 -17.07 16.28
N LYS A 224 -22.49 -16.95 17.56
CA LYS A 224 -23.75 -17.45 18.09
C LYS A 224 -24.92 -16.83 17.33
N MET A 225 -24.92 -15.51 17.13
CA MET A 225 -25.94 -14.82 16.35
C MET A 225 -26.01 -15.34 14.91
N LEU A 226 -24.88 -15.58 14.23
CA LEU A 226 -24.90 -16.14 12.88
C LEU A 226 -25.45 -17.58 12.86
N ALA A 227 -24.92 -18.45 13.72
CA ALA A 227 -25.21 -19.88 13.67
C ALA A 227 -26.54 -20.29 14.31
N GLN A 228 -27.10 -19.54 15.27
CA GLN A 228 -28.18 -20.02 16.14
C GLN A 228 -29.44 -20.49 15.40
N LYS A 229 -29.74 -19.90 14.23
CA LYS A 229 -30.97 -20.21 13.48
C LYS A 229 -30.86 -21.49 12.66
N HIS A 230 -29.80 -21.62 11.85
CA HIS A 230 -29.60 -22.80 11.00
C HIS A 230 -28.81 -23.91 11.71
N ARG A 231 -28.17 -23.61 12.83
CA ARG A 231 -27.44 -24.54 13.71
C ARG A 231 -26.35 -25.35 13.00
N HIS A 232 -25.87 -24.91 11.84
CA HIS A 232 -24.82 -25.60 11.09
C HIS A 232 -23.48 -24.92 11.34
N ILE A 233 -22.88 -25.29 12.47
CA ILE A 233 -21.60 -24.76 12.94
C ILE A 233 -20.66 -25.89 13.37
N PHE A 234 -19.40 -25.80 12.96
CA PHE A 234 -18.34 -26.77 13.25
C PHE A 234 -17.18 -26.04 13.93
N VAL A 235 -16.96 -26.34 15.20
CA VAL A 235 -15.96 -25.67 16.03
C VAL A 235 -14.84 -26.65 16.37
N VAL A 236 -13.60 -26.21 16.22
CA VAL A 236 -12.41 -26.94 16.69
C VAL A 236 -11.79 -26.19 17.86
N ALA A 237 -11.55 -26.89 18.96
CA ALA A 237 -11.02 -26.31 20.19
C ALA A 237 -9.97 -27.21 20.88
N ASP A 238 -9.09 -26.57 21.63
CA ASP A 238 -8.08 -27.20 22.49
C ASP A 238 -7.72 -26.26 23.65
N ASP A 239 -8.25 -26.48 24.86
CA ASP A 239 -8.05 -25.55 25.98
C ASP A 239 -6.62 -25.57 26.52
N ASP A 240 -5.94 -26.72 26.43
CA ASP A 240 -4.51 -26.90 26.72
C ASP A 240 -3.63 -25.98 25.83
N GLN A 241 -4.16 -25.44 24.72
CA GLN A 241 -3.47 -24.50 23.82
C GLN A 241 -3.89 -23.03 23.98
N SER A 242 -4.73 -22.69 24.95
CA SER A 242 -5.17 -21.30 25.18
C SER A 242 -4.04 -20.44 25.78
N ILE A 243 -3.26 -19.79 24.92
CA ILE A 243 -2.13 -18.91 25.31
C ILE A 243 -2.41 -17.41 25.11
N TYR A 244 -3.61 -17.04 24.65
CA TYR A 244 -3.99 -15.64 24.33
C TYR A 244 -4.92 -14.98 25.36
N SER A 245 -5.00 -15.48 26.60
CA SER A 245 -5.86 -14.93 27.66
C SER A 245 -5.60 -13.43 27.95
N TRP A 246 -4.34 -13.01 27.84
CA TRP A 246 -3.90 -11.62 27.96
C TRP A 246 -4.43 -10.70 26.84
N ARG A 247 -4.80 -11.25 25.69
CA ARG A 247 -5.49 -10.56 24.58
C ARG A 247 -7.01 -10.60 24.67
N GLY A 248 -7.56 -11.32 25.64
CA GLY A 248 -9.01 -11.39 25.84
C GLY A 248 -9.66 -12.72 25.48
N ALA A 249 -8.88 -13.71 25.01
CA ALA A 249 -9.37 -15.07 24.85
C ALA A 249 -10.03 -15.57 26.14
N ASN A 250 -11.18 -16.23 25.97
CA ASN A 250 -11.99 -16.75 27.05
C ASN A 250 -12.34 -18.22 26.77
N PRO A 251 -11.53 -19.17 27.25
CA PRO A 251 -11.77 -20.61 27.06
C PRO A 251 -13.14 -21.09 27.56
N GLU A 252 -13.76 -20.37 28.50
CA GLU A 252 -15.15 -20.59 28.95
C GLU A 252 -16.18 -20.54 27.81
N ASN A 253 -15.85 -19.91 26.68
CA ASN A 253 -16.67 -19.94 25.48
C ASN A 253 -16.92 -21.38 24.99
N ILE A 254 -16.02 -22.34 25.26
CA ILE A 254 -16.22 -23.76 24.95
C ILE A 254 -17.40 -24.31 25.75
N ARG A 255 -17.43 -24.04 27.08
CA ARG A 255 -18.53 -24.46 27.96
C ARG A 255 -19.85 -23.80 27.54
N GLN A 256 -19.81 -22.49 27.25
CA GLN A 256 -20.99 -21.77 26.75
C GLN A 256 -21.50 -22.33 25.42
N PHE A 257 -20.60 -22.72 24.50
CA PHE A 257 -20.99 -23.34 23.24
C PHE A 257 -21.68 -24.69 23.44
N ILE A 258 -21.20 -25.52 24.38
CA ILE A 258 -21.84 -26.79 24.75
C ILE A 258 -23.28 -26.55 25.22
N GLU A 259 -23.48 -25.57 26.09
CA GLU A 259 -24.79 -25.20 26.64
C GLU A 259 -25.72 -24.60 25.58
N ASP A 260 -25.28 -23.54 24.91
CA ASP A 260 -26.09 -22.75 23.96
C ASP A 260 -26.48 -23.55 22.70
N PHE A 261 -25.60 -24.44 22.25
CA PHE A 261 -25.87 -25.30 21.10
C PHE A 261 -26.30 -26.71 21.49
N HIS A 262 -26.55 -26.99 22.77
CA HIS A 262 -26.98 -28.31 23.26
C HIS A 262 -26.15 -29.45 22.67
N ILE A 263 -24.82 -29.35 22.82
CA ILE A 263 -23.90 -30.35 22.28
C ILE A 263 -24.00 -31.65 23.08
N GLU A 264 -24.70 -32.63 22.53
CA GLU A 264 -24.86 -33.95 23.16
C GLU A 264 -23.62 -34.84 22.99
N LYS A 265 -22.93 -34.71 21.84
CA LYS A 265 -21.78 -35.54 21.49
C LYS A 265 -20.59 -34.68 21.11
N ILE A 266 -19.53 -34.80 21.91
CA ILE A 266 -18.22 -34.21 21.62
C ILE A 266 -17.41 -35.21 20.79
N HIS A 267 -16.76 -34.72 19.73
CA HIS A 267 -15.84 -35.51 18.92
C HIS A 267 -14.40 -35.27 19.39
N PHE A 268 -13.60 -36.33 19.52
CA PHE A 268 -12.20 -36.25 19.92
C PHE A 268 -11.28 -36.70 18.78
N LEU A 269 -10.16 -36.00 18.59
CA LEU A 269 -9.02 -36.50 17.81
C LEU A 269 -7.89 -36.86 18.78
N GLU A 270 -7.59 -38.14 18.89
CA GLU A 270 -6.66 -38.69 19.88
C GLU A 270 -5.34 -39.17 19.26
N LYS A 271 -5.30 -39.36 17.94
CA LYS A 271 -4.07 -39.81 17.25
C LYS A 271 -3.20 -38.63 16.83
N ASN A 272 -1.99 -38.54 17.39
CA ASN A 272 -0.98 -37.55 17.01
C ASN A 272 -0.08 -38.10 15.89
N TYR A 273 0.11 -37.28 14.84
CA TYR A 273 0.90 -37.59 13.65
C TYR A 273 2.20 -36.77 13.55
N ARG A 274 2.49 -35.90 14.53
CA ARG A 274 3.57 -34.89 14.46
C ARG A 274 4.77 -35.25 15.33
N SER A 275 4.54 -35.77 16.52
CA SER A 275 5.55 -35.89 17.57
C SER A 275 5.62 -37.33 18.05
N ALA A 276 6.84 -37.83 18.26
CA ALA A 276 7.05 -39.18 18.79
C ALA A 276 6.49 -39.33 20.21
N GLN A 277 6.18 -40.57 20.59
CA GLN A 277 5.55 -40.93 21.86
C GLN A 277 6.23 -40.31 23.11
N PRO A 278 7.58 -40.29 23.25
CA PRO A 278 8.23 -39.67 24.42
C PRO A 278 7.95 -38.16 24.58
N ILE A 279 7.79 -37.42 23.47
CA ILE A 279 7.44 -35.99 23.51
C ILE A 279 6.00 -35.80 23.99
N ILE A 280 5.09 -36.67 23.58
CA ILE A 280 3.68 -36.63 24.01
C ILE A 280 3.58 -36.92 25.51
N GLU A 281 4.32 -37.91 26.00
CA GLU A 281 4.33 -38.27 27.42
C GLU A 281 4.89 -37.13 28.28
N ALA A 282 5.98 -36.49 27.85
CA ALA A 282 6.51 -35.32 28.53
C ALA A 282 5.49 -34.17 28.59
N ALA A 283 4.79 -33.90 27.48
CA ALA A 283 3.74 -32.89 27.44
C ALA A 283 2.56 -33.23 28.37
N GLN A 284 2.14 -34.50 28.43
CA GLN A 284 1.06 -34.96 29.31
C GLN A 284 1.40 -34.79 30.80
N VAL A 285 2.65 -35.05 31.19
CA VAL A 285 3.12 -34.82 32.57
C VAL A 285 3.03 -33.35 32.93
N ILE A 286 3.43 -32.45 32.03
CA ILE A 286 3.35 -31.00 32.26
C ILE A 286 1.90 -30.52 32.40
N LEU A 287 0.96 -31.15 31.68
CA LEU A 287 -0.46 -30.78 31.65
C LEU A 287 -1.34 -31.53 32.68
N LYS A 288 -0.76 -32.33 33.59
CA LYS A 288 -1.55 -33.21 34.47
C LYS A 288 -2.41 -32.45 35.50
N ASP A 289 -1.89 -31.34 36.02
CA ASP A 289 -2.51 -30.59 37.11
C ASP A 289 -3.10 -29.24 36.63
N THR A 290 -3.48 -29.14 35.35
CA THR A 290 -4.13 -27.95 34.78
C THR A 290 -5.63 -27.97 35.04
N ASP A 291 -6.20 -26.80 35.37
CA ASP A 291 -7.66 -26.61 35.46
C ASP A 291 -8.27 -26.65 34.05
N ARG A 292 -8.67 -27.84 33.60
CA ARG A 292 -9.28 -28.04 32.27
C ARG A 292 -10.76 -27.73 32.26
N ILE A 293 -11.21 -27.09 31.19
CA ILE A 293 -12.61 -26.83 30.86
C ILE A 293 -13.17 -28.02 30.07
N GLU A 294 -12.37 -28.59 29.19
CA GLU A 294 -12.76 -29.73 28.37
C GLU A 294 -12.49 -31.08 29.06
N PRO A 295 -13.17 -32.16 28.62
CA PRO A 295 -12.88 -33.51 29.09
C PRO A 295 -11.44 -33.94 28.74
N GLU A 296 -10.84 -34.77 29.59
CA GLU A 296 -9.47 -35.28 29.40
C GLU A 296 -9.32 -36.01 28.07
N LYS A 297 -8.28 -35.65 27.30
CA LYS A 297 -7.97 -36.23 25.99
C LYS A 297 -6.89 -37.29 26.11
N LYS A 298 -7.06 -38.44 25.46
CA LYS A 298 -6.05 -39.51 25.48
C LYS A 298 -5.19 -39.50 24.22
N ILE A 299 -4.30 -38.52 24.12
CA ILE A 299 -3.43 -38.39 22.94
C ILE A 299 -2.40 -39.52 22.88
N LYS A 300 -2.31 -40.20 21.74
CA LYS A 300 -1.31 -41.24 21.45
C LYS A 300 -0.58 -40.95 20.15
N SER A 301 0.73 -41.10 20.14
CA SER A 301 1.51 -40.94 18.90
C SER A 301 1.42 -42.19 18.02
N VAL A 302 1.38 -41.97 16.71
CA VAL A 302 1.60 -43.04 15.72
C VAL A 302 3.08 -43.30 15.46
N GLN A 303 3.96 -42.44 15.97
CA GLN A 303 5.41 -42.52 15.80
C GLN A 303 6.06 -42.96 17.12
N GLN A 304 6.94 -43.96 17.03
CA GLN A 304 7.83 -44.35 18.11
C GLN A 304 9.23 -43.82 17.83
N SER A 305 9.97 -43.47 18.88
CA SER A 305 11.35 -43.02 18.78
C SER A 305 12.11 -43.40 20.02
N ASP A 306 13.34 -43.87 19.84
CA ASP A 306 14.29 -44.15 20.92
C ASP A 306 15.09 -42.90 21.32
N ALA A 307 14.81 -41.74 20.72
CA ALA A 307 15.49 -40.49 21.03
C ALA A 307 15.11 -39.99 22.43
N ASN A 308 16.13 -39.64 23.22
CA ASN A 308 15.95 -39.14 24.59
C ASN A 308 15.64 -37.65 24.60
N LEU A 309 14.58 -37.26 25.32
CA LEU A 309 14.36 -35.87 25.68
C LEU A 309 15.42 -35.43 26.71
N SER A 310 16.11 -34.33 26.42
CA SER A 310 17.22 -33.84 27.26
C SER A 310 16.89 -32.46 27.81
N ALA A 311 17.14 -32.25 29.10
CA ALA A 311 17.16 -30.93 29.74
C ALA A 311 18.60 -30.61 30.15
N ILE A 312 19.14 -29.49 29.65
CA ILE A 312 20.54 -29.11 29.85
C ILE A 312 20.55 -27.73 30.52
N PHE A 313 21.34 -27.59 31.58
CA PHE A 313 21.43 -26.38 32.38
C PHE A 313 22.81 -25.74 32.20
N PHE A 314 22.83 -24.41 32.13
CA PHE A 314 24.04 -23.61 31.96
C PHE A 314 24.11 -22.53 33.03
N ASP A 315 25.32 -22.21 33.49
CA ASP A 315 25.52 -21.17 34.50
C ASP A 315 25.39 -19.76 33.90
N THR A 316 25.55 -19.63 32.58
CA THR A 316 25.50 -18.35 31.87
C THR A 316 24.79 -18.46 30.52
N GLU A 317 24.15 -17.36 30.10
CA GLU A 317 23.50 -17.24 28.77
C GLU A 317 24.51 -17.48 27.62
N MET A 318 25.77 -17.08 27.79
CA MET A 318 26.81 -17.31 26.77
C MET A 318 27.18 -18.79 26.59
N GLN A 319 27.17 -19.58 27.66
CA GLN A 319 27.39 -21.02 27.57
C GLN A 319 26.23 -21.72 26.85
N GLU A 320 25.00 -21.31 27.13
CA GLU A 320 23.82 -21.81 26.43
C GLU A 320 23.89 -21.50 24.92
N ILE A 321 24.25 -20.25 24.56
CA ILE A 321 24.41 -19.84 23.17
C ILE A 321 25.50 -20.67 22.46
N ASP A 322 26.67 -20.84 23.08
CA ASP A 322 27.77 -21.64 22.52
C ASP A 322 27.36 -23.10 22.33
N PHE A 323 26.63 -23.67 23.28
CA PHE A 323 26.07 -25.01 23.16
C PHE A 323 25.10 -25.13 21.98
N ILE A 324 24.16 -24.19 21.85
CA ILE A 324 23.19 -24.17 20.74
C ILE A 324 23.92 -24.11 19.40
N LEU A 325 24.90 -23.23 19.25
CA LEU A 325 25.68 -23.09 18.01
C LEU A 325 26.40 -24.38 17.64
N LYS A 326 27.12 -24.97 18.61
CA LYS A 326 27.84 -26.24 18.42
C LYS A 326 26.89 -27.38 18.08
N LYS A 327 25.72 -27.44 18.72
CA LYS A 327 24.75 -28.51 18.48
C LYS A 327 24.13 -28.40 17.09
N ILE A 328 23.80 -27.20 16.63
CA ILE A 328 23.31 -26.94 15.25
C ILE A 328 24.39 -27.31 14.22
N GLN A 329 25.64 -26.91 14.46
CA GLN A 329 26.76 -27.25 13.56
C GLN A 329 26.98 -28.75 13.50
N HIS A 330 26.96 -29.44 14.64
CA HIS A 330 27.07 -30.89 14.72
C HIS A 330 25.92 -31.59 13.97
N TRP A 331 24.66 -31.18 14.21
CA TRP A 331 23.50 -31.72 13.50
C TRP A 331 23.59 -31.54 11.98
N ASN A 332 24.04 -30.38 11.52
CA ASN A 332 24.16 -30.10 10.09
C ASN A 332 25.36 -30.83 9.45
N GLN A 333 26.52 -30.81 10.10
CA GLN A 333 27.77 -31.32 9.51
C GLN A 333 27.96 -32.83 9.68
N GLU A 334 27.60 -33.38 10.84
CA GLU A 334 27.84 -34.79 11.18
C GLU A 334 26.59 -35.64 10.98
N GLU A 335 25.43 -35.15 11.44
CA GLU A 335 24.15 -35.89 11.34
C GLU A 335 23.36 -35.58 10.05
N GLN A 336 23.85 -34.65 9.21
CA GLN A 336 23.23 -34.24 7.93
C GLN A 336 21.76 -33.78 8.06
N ILE A 337 21.41 -33.17 9.19
CA ILE A 337 20.10 -32.58 9.41
C ILE A 337 20.06 -31.20 8.74
N ASP A 338 19.09 -31.01 7.84
CA ASP A 338 18.90 -29.72 7.19
C ASP A 338 18.57 -28.63 8.21
N LEU A 339 19.16 -27.44 8.04
CA LEU A 339 18.90 -26.29 8.92
C LEU A 339 17.42 -25.88 8.96
N SER A 340 16.65 -26.19 7.90
CA SER A 340 15.22 -25.95 7.84
C SER A 340 14.40 -26.84 8.79
N ASP A 341 14.96 -27.96 9.23
CA ASP A 341 14.30 -28.90 10.15
C ASP A 341 14.60 -28.58 11.62
N ILE A 342 15.45 -27.57 11.88
CA ILE A 342 15.82 -27.13 13.22
C ILE A 342 15.03 -25.87 13.58
N ALA A 343 14.29 -25.91 14.69
CA ALA A 343 13.57 -24.77 15.24
C ALA A 343 14.04 -24.45 16.66
N ILE A 344 14.22 -23.15 16.94
CA ILE A 344 14.56 -22.64 18.28
C ILE A 344 13.38 -21.81 18.79
N LEU A 345 12.81 -22.24 19.90
CA LEU A 345 11.69 -21.58 20.56
C LEU A 345 12.20 -20.86 21.80
N TYR A 346 11.77 -19.61 21.97
CA TYR A 346 12.20 -18.75 23.08
C TYR A 346 11.00 -17.97 23.64
N PRO A 347 11.00 -17.64 24.94
CA PRO A 347 9.88 -16.95 25.58
C PRO A 347 9.79 -15.45 25.22
N TYR A 348 10.90 -14.82 24.84
CA TYR A 348 10.96 -13.37 24.59
C TYR A 348 11.76 -13.02 23.32
N HIS A 349 11.29 -12.03 22.54
CA HIS A 349 11.91 -11.65 21.27
C HIS A 349 13.36 -11.16 21.38
N ASN A 350 13.72 -10.50 22.47
CA ASN A 350 15.10 -10.03 22.70
C ASN A 350 16.12 -11.17 22.76
N MET A 351 15.72 -12.37 23.21
CA MET A 351 16.59 -13.56 23.19
C MET A 351 16.86 -14.01 21.75
N GLY A 352 15.82 -14.04 20.91
CA GLY A 352 15.97 -14.34 19.49
C GLY A 352 16.84 -13.33 18.75
N GLU A 353 16.75 -12.04 19.06
CA GLU A 353 17.62 -11.00 18.48
C GLU A 353 19.10 -11.18 18.84
N LYS A 354 19.39 -11.58 20.10
CA LYS A 354 20.76 -11.92 20.51
C LYS A 354 21.28 -13.13 19.74
N LEU A 355 20.51 -14.22 19.67
CA LEU A 355 20.89 -15.43 18.92
C LEU A 355 21.15 -15.12 17.44
N ALA A 356 20.30 -14.29 16.82
CA ALA A 356 20.47 -13.86 15.44
C ALA A 356 21.82 -13.17 15.18
N HIS A 357 22.31 -12.36 16.14
CA HIS A 357 23.64 -11.74 16.02
C HIS A 357 24.76 -12.80 15.95
N PHE A 358 24.66 -13.84 16.77
CA PHE A 358 25.62 -14.94 16.76
C PHE A 358 25.52 -15.80 15.50
N PHE A 359 24.31 -16.11 15.01
CA PHE A 359 24.15 -16.83 13.74
C PHE A 359 24.73 -16.06 12.55
N LEU A 360 24.57 -14.73 12.51
CA LEU A 360 25.22 -13.90 11.49
C LEU A 360 26.75 -13.96 11.58
N LYS A 361 27.31 -13.91 12.80
CA LYS A 361 28.75 -14.00 13.03
C LYS A 361 29.33 -15.34 12.58
N GLU A 362 28.64 -16.44 12.91
CA GLU A 362 29.01 -17.81 12.55
C GLU A 362 28.54 -18.22 11.15
N ARG A 363 27.93 -17.30 10.39
CA ARG A 363 27.40 -17.51 9.02
C ARG A 363 26.41 -18.68 8.92
N ILE A 364 25.61 -18.89 9.97
CA ILE A 364 24.54 -19.89 9.99
C ILE A 364 23.28 -19.25 9.38
N PRO A 365 22.72 -19.78 8.27
CA PRO A 365 21.45 -19.32 7.74
C PRO A 365 20.32 -19.53 8.76
N PHE A 366 19.48 -18.51 8.97
CA PHE A 366 18.33 -18.60 9.88
C PHE A 366 17.16 -17.76 9.39
N GLN A 367 15.96 -18.09 9.87
CA GLN A 367 14.74 -17.32 9.65
C GLN A 367 14.07 -17.03 10.99
N MET A 368 13.83 -15.75 11.28
CA MET A 368 13.06 -15.33 12.46
C MET A 368 11.56 -15.50 12.19
N ALA A 369 10.82 -16.07 13.14
CA ALA A 369 9.36 -16.24 13.03
C ALA A 369 8.64 -14.88 13.00
N ALA A 370 9.10 -13.92 13.79
CA ALA A 370 8.80 -12.51 13.60
C ALA A 370 9.81 -11.96 12.60
N GLY A 371 9.55 -12.14 11.30
CA GLY A 371 10.27 -11.38 10.29
C GLY A 371 10.09 -9.89 10.59
N ARG A 372 11.12 -9.06 10.33
CA ARG A 372 10.88 -7.61 10.28
C ARG A 372 9.85 -7.41 9.17
N ASN A 373 8.62 -7.00 9.51
CA ASN A 373 7.66 -6.71 8.46
C ASN A 373 8.26 -5.62 7.58
N VAL A 374 8.05 -5.70 6.27
CA VAL A 374 8.47 -4.62 5.37
C VAL A 374 7.88 -3.28 5.85
N THR A 375 6.69 -3.29 6.45
CA THR A 375 6.04 -2.13 7.09
C THR A 375 6.79 -1.57 8.29
N ASP A 376 7.63 -2.36 8.97
CA ASP A 376 8.43 -1.92 10.11
C ASP A 376 9.72 -1.22 9.66
N HIS A 377 10.09 -1.32 8.38
CA HIS A 377 11.25 -0.65 7.83
C HIS A 377 11.08 0.88 7.90
N PRO A 378 12.09 1.66 8.35
CA PRO A 378 11.95 3.11 8.54
C PRO A 378 11.44 3.88 7.31
N ILE A 379 11.88 3.49 6.11
CA ILE A 379 11.42 4.08 4.84
C ILE A 379 9.94 3.75 4.59
N MET A 380 9.53 2.52 4.84
CA MET A 380 8.15 2.09 4.65
C MET A 380 7.21 2.71 5.68
N LYS A 381 7.65 2.85 6.94
CA LYS A 381 6.91 3.61 7.96
C LYS A 381 6.66 5.05 7.51
N ARG A 382 7.69 5.73 7.00
CA ARG A 382 7.56 7.11 6.47
C ARG A 382 6.63 7.16 5.26
N PHE A 383 6.77 6.23 4.32
CA PHE A 383 5.91 6.12 3.15
C PHE A 383 4.44 5.95 3.54
N LEU A 384 4.14 5.00 4.43
CA LEU A 384 2.78 4.78 4.95
C LEU A 384 2.26 6.01 5.70
N LEU A 385 3.12 6.71 6.44
CA LEU A 385 2.75 7.93 7.16
C LEU A 385 2.41 9.08 6.21
N TYR A 386 3.17 9.26 5.12
CA TYR A 386 2.82 10.19 4.06
C TYR A 386 1.46 9.85 3.45
N LEU A 387 1.20 8.58 3.12
CA LEU A 387 -0.11 8.16 2.62
C LEU A 387 -1.24 8.44 3.61
N LYS A 388 -1.03 8.18 4.90
CA LYS A 388 -2.00 8.47 5.96
C LYS A 388 -2.29 9.99 6.07
N ILE A 389 -1.27 10.85 5.98
CA ILE A 389 -1.42 12.31 6.03
C ILE A 389 -2.05 12.87 4.74
N ILE A 390 -1.71 12.34 3.58
CA ILE A 390 -2.35 12.71 2.32
C ILE A 390 -3.84 12.35 2.35
N ARG A 391 -4.18 11.23 2.98
CA ARG A 391 -5.58 10.84 3.20
C ARG A 391 -6.29 11.79 4.17
N ASP A 392 -5.70 12.07 5.34
CA ASP A 392 -6.23 12.99 6.35
C ASP A 392 -5.17 14.02 6.79
N PRO A 393 -5.09 15.18 6.10
CA PRO A 393 -4.14 16.25 6.44
C PRO A 393 -4.46 16.98 7.74
N SER A 394 -5.64 16.73 8.32
CA SER A 394 -6.11 17.43 9.51
C SER A 394 -5.66 16.76 10.81
N ASP A 395 -5.20 15.50 10.75
CA ASP A 395 -4.78 14.73 11.92
C ASP A 395 -3.47 15.27 12.50
N PRO A 396 -3.50 15.89 13.70
CA PRO A 396 -2.31 16.47 14.31
C PRO A 396 -1.30 15.39 14.73
N LEU A 397 -1.76 14.17 15.05
CA LEU A 397 -0.88 13.10 15.51
C LEU A 397 -0.01 12.55 14.37
N LEU A 398 -0.61 12.40 13.18
CA LEU A 398 0.15 12.01 12.00
C LEU A 398 1.19 13.07 11.64
N LEU A 399 0.82 14.36 11.69
CA LEU A 399 1.76 15.46 11.46
C LEU A 399 2.92 15.46 12.47
N GLU A 400 2.65 15.21 13.76
CA GLU A 400 3.69 15.06 14.77
C GLU A 400 4.68 13.94 14.44
N GLN A 401 4.16 12.75 14.11
CA GLN A 401 4.99 11.62 13.73
C GLN A 401 5.85 11.94 12.50
N LEU A 402 5.27 12.60 11.48
CA LEU A 402 5.99 12.89 10.24
C LEU A 402 7.08 13.93 10.48
N MET A 403 6.78 14.98 11.26
CA MET A 403 7.77 15.97 11.69
C MET A 403 8.92 15.32 12.45
N PHE A 404 8.64 14.41 13.38
CA PHE A 404 9.68 13.69 14.11
C PHE A 404 10.62 12.94 13.15
N TYR A 405 10.08 12.22 12.16
CA TYR A 405 10.89 11.44 11.21
C TYR A 405 11.65 12.27 10.18
N GLU A 406 11.08 13.36 9.66
CA GLU A 406 11.68 14.17 8.58
C GLU A 406 12.50 15.36 9.10
N LEU A 407 12.01 16.07 10.11
CA LEU A 407 12.72 17.22 10.68
C LEU A 407 13.77 16.81 11.72
N GLY A 408 13.57 15.66 12.36
CA GLY A 408 14.41 15.12 13.43
C GLY A 408 13.94 15.57 14.82
N GLU A 409 14.26 14.75 15.82
CA GLU A 409 13.75 14.88 17.20
C GLU A 409 13.97 16.28 17.82
N HIS A 410 15.17 16.83 17.68
CA HIS A 410 15.51 18.13 18.28
C HIS A 410 14.63 19.26 17.73
N LEU A 411 14.51 19.33 16.39
CA LEU A 411 13.75 20.39 15.72
C LEU A 411 12.24 20.24 15.97
N PHE A 412 11.74 19.00 15.93
CA PHE A 412 10.37 18.68 16.29
C PHE A 412 10.02 19.14 17.72
N LYS A 413 10.86 18.82 18.71
CA LYS A 413 10.65 19.21 20.11
C LYS A 413 10.57 20.72 20.29
N GLN A 414 11.40 21.49 19.58
CA GLN A 414 11.36 22.95 19.62
C GLN A 414 10.04 23.50 19.06
N ILE A 415 9.60 23.01 17.90
CA ILE A 415 8.33 23.45 17.28
C ILE A 415 7.13 23.06 18.15
N LYS A 416 7.13 21.83 18.69
CA LYS A 416 6.07 21.37 19.61
C LYS A 416 6.02 22.21 20.88
N HIS A 417 7.17 22.56 21.46
CA HIS A 417 7.23 23.43 22.63
C HIS A 417 6.67 24.83 22.33
N GLN A 418 6.96 25.40 21.16
CA GLN A 418 6.37 26.69 20.75
C GLN A 418 4.85 26.59 20.58
N ALA A 419 4.36 25.52 19.95
CA ALA A 419 2.92 25.28 19.80
C ALA A 419 2.20 25.29 21.16
N GLN A 420 2.79 24.60 22.15
CA GLN A 420 2.28 24.55 23.52
C GLN A 420 2.37 25.90 24.22
N LYS A 421 3.53 26.57 24.16
CA LYS A 421 3.76 27.87 24.80
C LYS A 421 2.82 28.96 24.29
N ASN A 422 2.60 29.00 22.97
CA ASN A 422 1.78 30.02 22.32
C ASN A 422 0.30 29.61 22.21
N GLN A 423 -0.07 28.40 22.68
CA GLN A 423 -1.42 27.84 22.57
C GLN A 423 -1.99 27.88 21.14
N ILE A 424 -1.15 27.54 20.16
CA ILE A 424 -1.50 27.49 18.74
C ILE A 424 -1.44 26.05 18.22
N SER A 425 -2.10 25.78 17.09
CA SER A 425 -2.02 24.47 16.45
C SER A 425 -0.58 24.16 16.01
N LEU A 426 -0.21 22.89 16.00
CA LEU A 426 1.13 22.47 15.56
C LEU A 426 1.42 22.92 14.13
N LYS A 427 0.41 22.90 13.25
CA LYS A 427 0.51 23.42 11.89
C LYS A 427 0.82 24.92 11.87
N LYS A 428 0.16 25.71 12.73
CA LYS A 428 0.43 27.15 12.87
C LYS A 428 1.82 27.41 13.45
N ALA A 429 2.23 26.65 14.47
CA ALA A 429 3.58 26.73 15.03
C ALA A 429 4.64 26.38 14.00
N LEU A 430 4.45 25.32 13.21
CA LEU A 430 5.35 24.92 12.12
C LEU A 430 5.51 26.06 11.08
N ASN A 431 4.41 26.69 10.68
CA ASN A 431 4.43 27.84 9.76
C ASN A 431 5.11 29.07 10.38
N GLU A 432 4.78 29.44 11.63
CA GLU A 432 5.43 30.54 12.33
C GLU A 432 6.92 30.30 12.50
N TYR A 433 7.31 29.06 12.81
CA TYR A 433 8.69 28.66 12.99
C TYR A 433 9.50 28.73 11.68
N ALA A 434 8.86 28.45 10.54
CA ALA A 434 9.44 28.63 9.21
C ALA A 434 9.70 30.10 8.84
N VAL A 435 8.97 31.04 9.45
CA VAL A 435 9.03 32.48 9.13
C VAL A 435 9.89 33.25 10.14
N ASN A 436 9.75 32.98 11.44
CA ASN A 436 10.12 33.92 12.49
C ASN A 436 11.36 33.55 13.34
N HIS A 437 11.93 32.34 13.23
CA HIS A 437 12.83 31.81 14.27
C HIS A 437 14.14 31.18 13.79
N PHE A 438 14.95 31.86 12.95
CA PHE A 438 16.32 31.39 12.72
C PHE A 438 17.41 32.44 12.51
N ASN A 439 18.48 32.28 13.30
CA ASN A 439 19.85 32.76 13.02
C ASN A 439 20.60 31.89 11.98
N SER A 440 20.13 30.66 11.70
CA SER A 440 20.74 29.74 10.72
C SER A 440 19.82 29.53 9.50
N LYS A 441 20.32 29.90 8.31
CA LYS A 441 19.64 29.80 7.02
C LYS A 441 19.25 28.35 6.68
N ASP A 442 20.05 27.38 7.11
CA ASP A 442 19.88 25.97 6.75
C ASP A 442 18.65 25.33 7.40
N VAL A 443 18.40 25.64 8.67
CA VAL A 443 17.25 25.09 9.39
C VAL A 443 15.94 25.68 8.84
N ARG A 444 15.95 26.97 8.50
CA ARG A 444 14.80 27.63 7.84
C ARG A 444 14.46 26.97 6.51
N ASN A 445 15.47 26.75 5.66
CA ASN A 445 15.30 26.07 4.38
C ASN A 445 14.76 24.65 4.58
N LYS A 446 15.28 23.89 5.55
CA LYS A 446 14.82 22.53 5.84
C LYS A 446 13.33 22.48 6.20
N VAL A 447 12.86 23.39 7.06
CA VAL A 447 11.44 23.47 7.46
C VAL A 447 10.56 23.92 6.30
N GLN A 448 10.99 24.91 5.51
CA GLN A 448 10.24 25.39 4.34
C GLN A 448 10.10 24.30 3.26
N THR A 449 11.18 23.55 2.97
CA THR A 449 11.14 22.42 2.04
C THR A 449 10.19 21.33 2.52
N PHE A 450 10.21 21.00 3.82
CA PHE A 450 9.26 20.04 4.39
C PHE A 450 7.80 20.46 4.20
N ILE A 451 7.47 21.72 4.52
CA ILE A 451 6.12 22.27 4.34
C ILE A 451 5.71 22.25 2.86
N GLY A 452 6.60 22.70 1.96
CA GLY A 452 6.36 22.73 0.52
C GLY A 452 6.11 21.34 -0.07
N ASN A 453 6.95 20.35 0.27
CA ASN A 453 6.80 18.97 -0.18
C ASN A 453 5.48 18.36 0.31
N LEU A 454 5.14 18.58 1.58
CA LEU A 454 3.91 18.05 2.16
C LEU A 454 2.67 18.65 1.48
N ALA A 455 2.66 19.98 1.28
CA ALA A 455 1.57 20.65 0.58
C ALA A 455 1.44 20.15 -0.87
N ASN A 456 2.56 19.96 -1.57
CA ASN A 456 2.57 19.41 -2.91
C ASN A 456 1.97 18.00 -2.96
N LEU A 457 2.43 17.09 -2.10
CA LEU A 457 1.93 15.70 -2.07
C LEU A 457 0.43 15.59 -1.72
N ILE A 458 -0.06 16.44 -0.81
CA ILE A 458 -1.49 16.50 -0.49
C ILE A 458 -2.31 16.92 -1.72
N ASN A 459 -1.81 17.90 -2.48
CA ASN A 459 -2.47 18.36 -3.70
C ASN A 459 -2.41 17.30 -4.82
N LEU A 460 -1.26 16.63 -4.98
CA LEU A 460 -1.03 15.62 -6.02
C LEU A 460 -1.94 14.40 -5.91
N LYS A 461 -2.49 14.11 -4.72
CA LYS A 461 -3.49 13.04 -4.53
C LYS A 461 -4.67 13.12 -5.51
N ASN A 462 -5.06 14.33 -5.89
CA ASN A 462 -6.21 14.56 -6.78
C ASN A 462 -5.85 14.40 -8.26
N PHE A 463 -4.57 14.27 -8.59
CA PHE A 463 -4.05 14.29 -9.96
C PHE A 463 -3.24 13.05 -10.31
N PHE A 464 -2.65 12.38 -9.33
CA PHE A 464 -1.70 11.28 -9.54
C PHE A 464 -2.36 9.93 -9.24
N ARG A 465 -2.11 8.94 -10.09
CA ARG A 465 -2.41 7.53 -9.78
C ARG A 465 -1.57 7.06 -8.60
N PHE A 466 -1.99 5.98 -7.92
CA PHE A 466 -1.29 5.49 -6.73
C PHE A 466 0.20 5.20 -6.98
N ASP A 467 0.57 4.68 -8.15
CA ASP A 467 1.96 4.41 -8.52
C ASP A 467 2.78 5.70 -8.71
N GLN A 468 2.20 6.72 -9.33
CA GLN A 468 2.82 8.04 -9.51
C GLN A 468 2.96 8.76 -8.17
N LEU A 469 1.90 8.77 -7.35
CA LEU A 469 1.91 9.33 -6.01
C LEU A 469 2.94 8.59 -5.13
N SER A 470 3.06 7.27 -5.29
CA SER A 470 4.06 6.47 -4.59
C SER A 470 5.47 6.86 -4.98
N LYS A 471 5.74 7.05 -6.29
CA LYS A 471 7.03 7.53 -6.80
C LYS A 471 7.37 8.91 -6.23
N GLU A 472 6.41 9.84 -6.20
CA GLU A 472 6.62 11.17 -5.62
C GLU A 472 6.89 11.11 -4.12
N ILE A 473 6.14 10.31 -3.36
CA ILE A 473 6.39 10.14 -1.92
C ILE A 473 7.81 9.58 -1.71
N ILE A 474 8.19 8.54 -2.45
CA ILE A 474 9.52 7.92 -2.34
C ILE A 474 10.63 8.92 -2.67
N ASN A 475 10.48 9.69 -3.75
CA ASN A 475 11.43 10.73 -4.17
C ASN A 475 11.58 11.85 -3.12
N ASN A 476 10.53 12.14 -2.36
CA ASN A 476 10.49 13.19 -1.33
C ASN A 476 10.98 12.75 0.06
N ILE A 477 11.19 11.46 0.31
CA ILE A 477 11.73 10.97 1.59
C ILE A 477 13.21 11.39 1.72
N GLN A 478 13.52 12.29 2.66
CA GLN A 478 14.85 12.91 2.79
C GLN A 478 15.98 11.90 3.04
N SER A 479 15.71 10.79 3.74
CA SER A 479 16.73 9.75 3.98
C SER A 479 17.19 9.05 2.70
N LEU A 480 16.35 9.01 1.65
CA LEU A 480 16.75 8.51 0.33
C LEU A 480 17.59 9.55 -0.42
N GLN A 481 17.22 10.83 -0.33
CA GLN A 481 17.96 11.95 -0.95
C GLN A 481 19.37 12.12 -0.35
N ALA A 482 19.53 11.91 0.95
CA ALA A 482 20.81 11.97 1.67
C ALA A 482 21.68 10.69 1.51
N SER A 483 21.09 9.58 1.08
CA SER A 483 21.82 8.32 0.87
C SER A 483 22.60 8.34 -0.45
N ASN A 484 23.70 7.56 -0.51
CA ASN A 484 24.58 7.42 -1.67
C ASN A 484 23.87 7.06 -3.00
N LEU A 485 22.57 6.72 -3.00
CA LEU A 485 21.78 6.46 -4.21
C LEU A 485 21.72 7.65 -5.17
N SER A 486 21.66 8.89 -4.69
CA SER A 486 21.60 10.08 -5.54
C SER A 486 22.94 10.36 -6.25
N LYS A 487 24.06 10.04 -5.59
CA LYS A 487 25.41 10.09 -6.19
C LYS A 487 25.60 8.98 -7.22
N VAL A 488 25.07 7.78 -6.96
CA VAL A 488 25.10 6.66 -7.90
C VAL A 488 24.26 6.95 -9.13
N TYR A 489 23.04 7.51 -8.98
CA TYR A 489 22.18 7.90 -10.10
C TYR A 489 22.81 8.95 -11.02
N ARG A 490 23.45 9.97 -10.43
CA ARG A 490 24.09 11.05 -11.20
C ARG A 490 25.34 10.57 -11.97
N HIS A 491 26.07 9.59 -11.41
CA HIS A 491 27.18 8.93 -12.11
C HIS A 491 26.71 8.01 -13.25
N ILE A 492 25.54 7.38 -13.10
CA ILE A 492 24.94 6.53 -14.14
C ILE A 492 24.43 7.38 -15.31
N GLU A 493 23.85 8.56 -15.06
CA GLU A 493 23.43 9.50 -16.12
C GLU A 493 24.61 10.08 -16.92
N GLU A 494 25.76 10.35 -16.28
CA GLU A 494 26.98 10.82 -16.96
C GLU A 494 27.59 9.76 -17.89
N ILE A 495 27.37 8.47 -17.60
CA ILE A 495 27.87 7.34 -18.39
C ILE A 495 26.97 7.06 -19.61
N ALA A 496 25.69 7.42 -19.55
CA ALA A 496 24.68 7.11 -20.58
C ALA A 496 24.82 7.88 -21.91
N PHE A 497 25.74 8.85 -22.04
CA PHE A 497 25.82 9.76 -23.20
C PHE A 497 26.96 9.54 -24.22
N LYS A 498 27.57 8.35 -24.29
CA LYS A 498 28.48 8.01 -25.42
C LYS A 498 28.09 6.70 -26.11
N LYS A 499 27.41 6.82 -27.26
CA LYS A 499 27.12 5.68 -28.14
C LYS A 499 28.31 5.31 -29.02
N GLU A 500 28.76 4.07 -28.80
CA GLU A 500 29.30 3.05 -29.70
C GLU A 500 30.65 3.20 -30.45
N LYS A 501 31.50 2.19 -30.24
CA LYS A 501 32.18 1.42 -31.30
C LYS A 501 32.49 0.00 -30.78
N TYR A 502 31.94 -1.02 -31.43
CA TYR A 502 32.19 -2.44 -31.11
C TYR A 502 33.64 -2.85 -31.41
N LEU A 503 34.24 -3.66 -30.53
CA LEU A 503 35.12 -4.83 -30.83
C LEU A 503 35.61 -5.46 -29.51
N PHE A 504 35.23 -6.74 -29.31
CA PHE A 504 35.63 -7.74 -28.30
C PHE A 504 36.13 -7.28 -26.89
N SER A 505 35.36 -7.60 -25.83
CA SER A 505 35.90 -7.76 -24.45
C SER A 505 34.99 -8.55 -23.47
N ASP A 506 35.52 -9.65 -22.93
CA ASP A 506 35.48 -10.21 -21.54
C ASP A 506 34.25 -10.12 -20.59
N ARG A 507 33.01 -10.01 -21.06
CA ARG A 507 31.83 -10.16 -20.17
C ARG A 507 30.93 -11.33 -20.59
N ARG A 508 30.54 -12.17 -19.61
CA ARG A 508 29.52 -13.23 -19.77
C ARG A 508 28.27 -12.63 -20.40
N LYS A 509 27.77 -13.23 -21.47
CA LYS A 509 26.59 -12.74 -22.19
C LYS A 509 25.36 -13.56 -21.82
N ILE A 510 24.20 -12.90 -21.77
CA ILE A 510 22.92 -13.58 -21.62
C ILE A 510 22.17 -13.51 -22.93
N TRP A 511 21.73 -14.66 -23.41
CA TRP A 511 21.00 -14.82 -24.66
C TRP A 511 19.56 -15.21 -24.38
N LEU A 512 18.60 -14.56 -25.02
CA LEU A 512 17.17 -14.84 -24.87
C LEU A 512 16.62 -15.38 -26.18
N TYR A 513 15.84 -16.45 -26.15
CA TYR A 513 15.23 -17.01 -27.34
C TYR A 513 13.72 -17.09 -27.24
N HIS A 514 13.08 -16.70 -28.33
CA HIS A 514 11.69 -16.98 -28.62
C HIS A 514 11.51 -17.05 -30.15
N PRO A 515 10.72 -18.00 -30.71
CA PRO A 515 10.53 -18.14 -32.15
C PRO A 515 9.83 -16.92 -32.78
N ASP A 516 9.06 -16.18 -31.97
CA ASP A 516 8.58 -14.85 -32.32
C ASP A 516 9.57 -13.77 -31.87
N ARG A 517 10.19 -13.09 -32.84
CA ARG A 517 11.22 -12.06 -32.62
C ARG A 517 10.73 -10.84 -31.85
N GLN A 518 9.45 -10.48 -31.94
CA GLN A 518 8.94 -9.30 -31.23
C GLN A 518 8.82 -9.57 -29.72
N ILE A 519 8.33 -10.75 -29.36
CA ILE A 519 8.26 -11.20 -27.96
C ILE A 519 9.66 -11.35 -27.37
N GLY A 520 10.59 -11.93 -28.14
CA GLY A 520 11.98 -12.01 -27.73
C GLY A 520 12.62 -10.65 -27.53
N TYR A 521 12.39 -9.68 -28.43
CA TYR A 521 12.93 -8.32 -28.29
C TYR A 521 12.39 -7.60 -27.05
N ILE A 522 11.08 -7.71 -26.77
CA ILE A 522 10.46 -7.12 -25.58
C ILE A 522 11.03 -7.77 -24.30
N GLY A 523 11.15 -9.09 -24.29
CA GLY A 523 11.79 -9.81 -23.18
C GLY A 523 13.25 -9.39 -22.95
N CYS A 524 14.02 -9.16 -24.02
CA CYS A 524 15.37 -8.61 -23.94
C CYS A 524 15.35 -7.23 -23.28
N GLN A 525 14.53 -6.29 -23.75
CA GLN A 525 14.48 -4.93 -23.18
C GLN A 525 14.08 -4.94 -21.70
N MET A 526 13.13 -5.79 -21.31
CA MET A 526 12.72 -5.91 -19.90
C MET A 526 13.84 -6.49 -19.02
N LEU A 527 14.57 -7.49 -19.49
CA LEU A 527 15.67 -8.12 -18.74
C LEU A 527 16.93 -7.24 -18.72
N GLU A 528 17.24 -6.52 -19.81
CA GLU A 528 18.31 -5.52 -19.84
C GLU A 528 18.04 -4.43 -18.81
N GLN A 529 16.80 -3.95 -18.73
CA GLN A 529 16.40 -2.91 -17.80
C GLN A 529 16.31 -3.39 -16.34
N ALA A 530 16.05 -4.68 -16.12
CA ALA A 530 15.97 -5.27 -14.78
C ALA A 530 17.32 -5.72 -14.21
N LEU A 531 18.25 -6.16 -15.08
CA LEU A 531 19.54 -6.73 -14.69
C LEU A 531 20.73 -5.81 -15.01
N ASP A 532 20.50 -4.73 -15.74
CA ASP A 532 21.50 -3.73 -16.17
C ASP A 532 22.70 -4.33 -16.94
N ILE A 533 22.42 -5.38 -17.72
CA ILE A 533 23.38 -6.06 -18.62
C ILE A 533 22.72 -6.30 -19.98
N ASN A 534 23.48 -6.22 -21.07
CA ASN A 534 22.96 -6.45 -22.42
C ASN A 534 22.49 -7.91 -22.59
N ILE A 535 21.25 -8.07 -23.08
CA ILE A 535 20.59 -9.35 -23.32
C ILE A 535 20.40 -9.51 -24.82
N HIS A 536 21.06 -10.50 -25.37
CA HIS A 536 21.12 -10.68 -26.81
C HIS A 536 20.01 -11.62 -27.30
N LEU A 537 19.25 -11.18 -28.30
CA LEU A 537 18.21 -12.02 -28.90
C LEU A 537 18.84 -13.11 -29.77
N LEU A 538 18.54 -14.37 -29.48
CA LEU A 538 19.03 -15.53 -30.21
C LEU A 538 18.12 -15.79 -31.43
N ASP A 539 18.73 -15.96 -32.60
CA ASP A 539 18.06 -16.04 -33.90
C ASP A 539 18.21 -17.45 -34.51
N GLU A 540 17.12 -18.06 -35.00
CA GLU A 540 17.12 -19.45 -35.53
C GLU A 540 17.95 -19.61 -36.81
N ASP A 541 18.09 -18.52 -37.58
CA ASP A 541 18.71 -18.52 -38.91
C ASP A 541 20.22 -18.25 -38.87
N LYS A 542 20.76 -17.79 -37.72
CA LYS A 542 22.18 -17.48 -37.55
C LYS A 542 22.78 -18.42 -36.52
N ILE A 543 23.76 -19.22 -36.94
CA ILE A 543 24.60 -19.99 -36.00
C ILE A 543 25.42 -18.98 -35.20
N VAL A 544 24.93 -18.61 -34.02
CA VAL A 544 25.67 -17.80 -33.06
C VAL A 544 26.52 -18.73 -32.22
N HIS A 545 27.84 -18.59 -32.27
CA HIS A 545 28.74 -19.31 -31.36
C HIS A 545 28.55 -18.78 -29.93
N VAL A 546 27.78 -19.51 -29.13
CA VAL A 546 27.63 -19.28 -27.69
C VAL A 546 28.81 -19.95 -26.99
N SER A 547 29.52 -19.22 -26.11
CA SER A 547 30.67 -19.77 -25.38
C SER A 547 30.23 -20.37 -24.03
N PRO A 548 30.95 -21.34 -23.44
CA PRO A 548 30.56 -22.01 -22.18
C PRO A 548 30.23 -21.11 -20.97
N PRO A 549 30.80 -19.89 -20.78
CA PRO A 549 30.42 -19.02 -19.66
C PRO A 549 29.19 -18.13 -19.92
N ASP A 550 28.53 -18.24 -21.08
CA ASP A 550 27.32 -17.51 -21.43
C ASP A 550 26.05 -18.24 -20.94
N LEU A 551 24.99 -17.48 -20.63
CA LEU A 551 23.72 -18.01 -20.13
C LEU A 551 22.63 -17.89 -21.20
N VAL A 552 21.88 -18.96 -21.48
CA VAL A 552 20.80 -18.94 -22.48
C VAL A 552 19.44 -19.16 -21.82
N LEU A 553 18.52 -18.23 -22.03
CA LEU A 553 17.16 -18.22 -21.49
C LEU A 553 16.17 -18.49 -22.63
N LEU A 554 15.41 -19.58 -22.53
CA LEU A 554 14.42 -19.95 -23.53
C LEU A 554 13.02 -19.63 -23.02
N LEU A 555 12.37 -18.64 -23.65
CA LEU A 555 10.97 -18.31 -23.35
C LEU A 555 9.98 -19.23 -24.10
N ALA A 556 10.50 -20.03 -25.04
CA ALA A 556 9.77 -21.08 -25.75
C ALA A 556 10.71 -22.26 -26.09
N PRO A 557 10.18 -23.49 -26.29
CA PRO A 557 10.99 -24.66 -26.63
C PRO A 557 11.77 -24.45 -27.94
N PHE A 558 13.08 -24.66 -27.91
CA PHE A 558 13.97 -24.57 -29.08
C PHE A 558 13.72 -25.78 -30.00
N LYS A 559 13.45 -25.55 -31.30
CA LYS A 559 12.90 -26.59 -32.20
C LYS A 559 13.91 -27.49 -32.93
N LYS A 560 15.23 -27.21 -32.91
CA LYS A 560 16.22 -28.03 -33.63
C LYS A 560 16.77 -29.16 -32.76
N ASP A 561 16.65 -30.39 -33.27
CA ASP A 561 17.32 -31.57 -32.73
C ASP A 561 18.84 -31.35 -32.69
N ALA A 562 19.40 -31.56 -31.51
CA ALA A 562 20.83 -31.49 -31.18
C ALA A 562 21.54 -30.20 -31.63
N ILE A 563 21.65 -29.24 -30.71
CA ILE A 563 22.88 -28.44 -30.60
C ILE A 563 23.98 -29.41 -30.10
N SER A 564 24.37 -30.37 -30.94
CA SER A 564 25.51 -31.24 -30.67
C SER A 564 26.77 -30.43 -30.88
N ASP A 565 27.29 -29.93 -29.77
CA ASP A 565 28.72 -29.92 -29.41
C ASP A 565 28.98 -29.03 -28.16
N PHE A 566 27.95 -28.51 -27.48
CA PHE A 566 28.12 -27.68 -26.29
C PHE A 566 27.10 -28.00 -25.18
N GLU A 567 27.60 -28.26 -23.95
CA GLU A 567 26.80 -28.46 -22.73
C GLU A 567 26.11 -27.15 -22.29
N LEU A 568 24.77 -27.12 -22.28
CA LEU A 568 23.96 -25.99 -21.78
C LEU A 568 22.73 -26.51 -21.01
N HIS A 569 22.39 -25.90 -19.85
CA HIS A 569 21.29 -26.30 -18.95
C HIS A 569 20.03 -25.41 -19.11
N LEU A 570 18.80 -26.00 -19.13
CA LEU A 570 17.50 -25.32 -19.41
C LEU A 570 16.33 -25.75 -18.47
N TYR A 571 15.33 -24.88 -18.18
CA TYR A 571 14.19 -25.11 -17.23
C TYR A 571 12.80 -24.53 -17.69
N GLN A 572 11.62 -25.16 -17.38
CA GLN A 572 10.23 -24.73 -17.80
C GLN A 572 9.01 -25.25 -16.92
N SER A 573 7.83 -24.56 -16.81
CA SER A 573 6.50 -25.10 -16.29
C SER A 573 5.19 -24.28 -16.69
N LYS A 574 3.93 -24.82 -16.61
CA LYS A 574 2.73 -24.47 -17.48
C LYS A 574 1.27 -24.63 -16.93
N GLY A 575 0.28 -23.86 -17.51
CA GLY A 575 -1.07 -24.34 -18.02
C GLY A 575 -2.24 -23.32 -18.42
N SER A 576 -3.58 -23.68 -18.42
CA SER A 576 -4.89 -22.98 -18.76
C SER A 576 -5.99 -22.36 -17.77
N ALA A 577 -6.81 -21.44 -18.32
CA ALA A 577 -7.90 -20.49 -17.86
C ALA A 577 -9.43 -20.88 -17.83
N ARG A 578 -10.34 -20.06 -17.21
CA ARG A 578 -11.47 -19.27 -17.84
C ARG A 578 -12.63 -18.75 -16.93
N GLN A 579 -12.70 -17.42 -16.70
CA GLN A 579 -13.86 -16.47 -16.79
C GLN A 579 -13.54 -15.21 -15.93
N GLY A 580 -12.74 -14.30 -16.51
CA GLY A 580 -12.04 -13.24 -15.79
C GLY A 580 -12.92 -12.09 -15.26
N SER A 581 -12.89 -11.94 -13.93
CA SER A 581 -13.38 -10.82 -13.10
C SER A 581 -13.01 -9.41 -13.60
N LEU A 582 -11.98 -9.31 -14.44
CA LEU A 582 -11.47 -8.05 -15.00
C LEU A 582 -12.43 -7.39 -16.01
N THR A 583 -13.26 -8.16 -16.71
CA THR A 583 -14.22 -7.63 -17.71
C THR A 583 -15.40 -6.89 -17.07
N ILE A 584 -15.79 -7.28 -15.84
CA ILE A 584 -16.88 -6.63 -15.08
C ILE A 584 -16.35 -5.38 -14.36
N LEU A 585 -15.12 -5.44 -13.85
CA LEU A 585 -14.42 -4.28 -13.28
C LEU A 585 -14.22 -3.17 -14.31
N PHE A 586 -13.94 -3.54 -15.57
CA PHE A 586 -13.81 -2.66 -16.72
C PHE A 586 -15.06 -1.80 -16.99
N ARG A 587 -16.27 -2.41 -17.00
CA ARG A 587 -17.53 -1.68 -17.27
C ARG A 587 -17.96 -0.75 -16.14
N TRP A 588 -17.64 -1.10 -14.88
CA TRP A 588 -17.97 -0.28 -13.72
C TRP A 588 -17.06 0.95 -13.60
N LEU A 589 -15.75 0.79 -13.87
CA LEU A 589 -14.79 1.91 -13.86
C LEU A 589 -15.07 2.93 -14.98
N GLN A 590 -15.47 2.50 -16.18
CA GLN A 590 -15.88 3.41 -17.25
C GLN A 590 -17.08 4.29 -16.86
N TYR A 591 -18.03 3.75 -16.08
CA TYR A 591 -19.22 4.49 -15.63
C TYR A 591 -18.92 5.52 -14.53
N GLN A 592 -17.95 5.23 -13.65
CA GLN A 592 -17.55 6.15 -12.58
C GLN A 592 -16.70 7.33 -13.08
N LEU A 593 -15.88 7.11 -14.14
CA LEU A 593 -15.03 8.14 -14.74
C LEU A 593 -15.80 9.19 -15.56
N GLN A 594 -17.08 8.93 -15.90
CA GLN A 594 -17.93 9.89 -16.63
C GLN A 594 -18.55 10.97 -15.74
N ASN A 595 -18.51 10.84 -14.40
CA ASN A 595 -19.35 11.62 -13.48
C ASN A 595 -18.59 12.55 -12.50
N VAL A 596 -17.34 12.94 -12.80
CA VAL A 596 -16.59 13.91 -11.98
C VAL A 596 -16.71 15.31 -12.59
N GLU A 597 -17.34 16.25 -11.88
CA GLU A 597 -17.53 17.64 -12.32
C GLU A 597 -16.25 18.49 -12.13
N ASP A 598 -15.83 19.16 -13.22
CA ASP A 598 -14.59 19.92 -13.37
C ASP A 598 -14.73 21.36 -12.83
N ASN A 599 -14.41 21.63 -11.56
CA ASN A 599 -14.56 22.99 -10.98
C ASN A 599 -13.28 23.83 -10.92
N ILE A 600 -12.09 23.26 -11.11
CA ILE A 600 -10.80 23.98 -10.92
C ILE A 600 -10.36 24.76 -12.16
N PHE A 601 -10.71 24.31 -13.37
CA PHE A 601 -10.40 25.01 -14.63
C PHE A 601 -11.55 25.89 -15.13
N ASN A 602 -12.50 26.22 -14.26
CA ASN A 602 -13.57 27.15 -14.61
C ASN A 602 -13.08 28.60 -14.60
N ASP A 603 -12.11 28.90 -13.74
CA ASP A 603 -11.73 30.25 -13.37
C ASP A 603 -10.23 30.47 -13.53
N TYR A 604 -9.82 31.18 -14.59
CA TYR A 604 -8.41 31.40 -14.90
C TYR A 604 -8.16 32.64 -15.75
N VAL A 605 -6.91 33.09 -15.81
CA VAL A 605 -6.43 34.15 -16.70
C VAL A 605 -5.35 33.58 -17.60
N VAL A 606 -5.53 33.69 -18.91
CA VAL A 606 -4.47 33.39 -19.89
C VAL A 606 -3.80 34.70 -20.25
N PHE A 607 -2.48 34.74 -20.31
CA PHE A 607 -1.74 35.93 -20.72
C PHE A 607 -0.52 35.58 -21.58
N ASP A 608 -0.05 36.58 -22.31
CA ASP A 608 1.13 36.52 -23.17
C ASP A 608 1.86 37.87 -23.19
N LEU A 609 3.17 37.84 -23.42
CA LEU A 609 4.03 39.03 -23.45
C LEU A 609 4.77 39.11 -24.77
N GLU A 610 4.64 40.25 -25.47
CA GLU A 610 5.55 40.58 -26.56
C GLU A 610 6.74 41.35 -26.00
N THR A 611 7.94 41.01 -26.46
CA THR A 611 9.17 41.48 -25.85
C THR A 611 10.18 41.98 -26.87
N THR A 612 11.10 42.87 -26.44
CA THR A 612 12.16 43.45 -27.30
C THR A 612 13.20 42.43 -27.81
N GLY A 613 13.11 41.17 -27.39
CA GLY A 613 14.04 40.09 -27.74
C GLY A 613 13.72 38.79 -27.01
N ASN A 614 14.46 37.72 -27.30
CA ASN A 614 14.18 36.35 -26.83
C ASN A 614 14.90 35.92 -25.53
N ASN A 615 15.63 36.84 -24.89
CA ASN A 615 16.36 36.54 -23.65
C ASN A 615 15.59 37.07 -22.42
N PRO A 616 14.94 36.21 -21.63
CA PRO A 616 14.07 36.64 -20.52
C PRO A 616 14.83 37.31 -19.37
N LYS A 617 16.17 37.28 -19.37
CA LYS A 617 16.98 38.00 -18.37
C LYS A 617 17.10 39.48 -18.69
N ILE A 618 17.04 39.88 -19.95
CA ILE A 618 17.31 41.26 -20.39
C ILE A 618 16.21 41.87 -21.27
N ALA A 619 15.32 41.08 -21.85
CA ALA A 619 14.29 41.56 -22.77
C ALA A 619 13.29 42.50 -22.07
N GLY A 620 12.94 43.61 -22.71
CA GLY A 620 11.87 44.52 -22.29
C GLY A 620 10.51 44.04 -22.77
N ILE A 621 9.43 44.53 -22.15
CA ILE A 621 8.05 44.23 -22.59
C ILE A 621 7.60 45.35 -23.53
N VAL A 622 7.03 45.00 -24.69
CA VAL A 622 6.47 45.92 -25.69
C VAL A 622 4.94 45.83 -25.78
N GLU A 623 4.35 44.70 -25.42
CA GLU A 623 2.89 44.53 -25.29
C GLU A 623 2.58 43.54 -24.16
N ILE A 624 1.55 43.82 -23.36
CA ILE A 624 0.95 42.85 -22.44
C ILE A 624 -0.48 42.61 -22.88
N ALA A 625 -0.85 41.33 -23.04
CA ALA A 625 -2.24 40.94 -23.23
C ALA A 625 -2.67 39.81 -22.30
N ALA A 626 -3.94 39.83 -21.89
CA ALA A 626 -4.56 38.77 -21.11
C ALA A 626 -6.07 38.70 -21.32
N VAL A 627 -6.64 37.51 -21.12
CA VAL A 627 -8.08 37.27 -21.08
C VAL A 627 -8.44 36.54 -19.80
N LYS A 628 -9.47 37.03 -19.11
CA LYS A 628 -10.01 36.39 -17.91
C LYS A 628 -11.20 35.51 -18.29
N VAL A 629 -11.17 34.27 -17.83
CA VAL A 629 -12.15 33.24 -18.16
C VAL A 629 -12.84 32.78 -16.88
N LYS A 630 -14.17 32.73 -16.91
CA LYS A 630 -15.03 32.18 -15.83
C LYS A 630 -16.04 31.24 -16.47
N ASN A 631 -16.16 30.02 -15.92
CA ASN A 631 -17.00 28.95 -16.46
C ASN A 631 -16.84 28.70 -17.97
N GLY A 632 -15.61 28.89 -18.49
CA GLY A 632 -15.29 28.68 -19.90
C GLY A 632 -15.66 29.83 -20.85
N GLU A 633 -16.17 30.97 -20.35
CA GLU A 633 -16.42 32.19 -21.13
C GLU A 633 -15.41 33.28 -20.79
N ILE A 634 -14.96 34.03 -21.80
CA ILE A 634 -14.11 35.21 -21.59
C ILE A 634 -15.00 36.32 -21.04
N ILE A 635 -14.72 36.74 -19.80
CA ILE A 635 -15.50 37.77 -19.10
C ILE A 635 -14.83 39.15 -19.09
N ASP A 636 -13.51 39.20 -19.34
CA ASP A 636 -12.74 40.45 -19.33
C ASP A 636 -11.44 40.30 -20.14
N THR A 637 -10.92 41.41 -20.67
CA THR A 637 -9.72 41.45 -21.50
C THR A 637 -8.81 42.62 -21.12
N PHE A 638 -7.50 42.37 -21.05
CA PHE A 638 -6.47 43.36 -20.82
C PHE A 638 -5.54 43.40 -22.03
N GLN A 639 -5.31 44.58 -22.62
CA GLN A 639 -4.33 44.78 -23.70
C GLN A 639 -3.73 46.18 -23.57
N THR A 640 -2.41 46.29 -23.62
CA THR A 640 -1.71 47.58 -23.56
C THR A 640 -0.33 47.47 -24.20
N LEU A 641 -0.01 48.41 -25.11
CA LEU A 641 1.36 48.64 -25.57
C LEU A 641 2.20 49.26 -24.46
N VAL A 642 3.47 48.87 -24.40
CA VAL A 642 4.41 49.30 -23.38
C VAL A 642 5.62 49.92 -24.06
N ASN A 643 6.01 51.12 -23.64
CA ASN A 643 7.29 51.70 -24.06
C ASN A 643 8.41 50.98 -23.29
N PRO A 644 9.26 50.18 -23.96
CA PRO A 644 10.27 49.37 -23.29
C PRO A 644 11.49 50.20 -22.85
N GLN A 645 11.58 51.48 -23.26
CA GLN A 645 12.72 52.38 -23.04
C GLN A 645 14.07 51.84 -23.55
N MET A 646 14.02 50.94 -24.52
CA MET A 646 15.18 50.32 -25.15
C MET A 646 14.87 49.97 -26.61
N GLU A 647 15.91 49.72 -27.41
CA GLU A 647 15.74 49.28 -28.79
C GLU A 647 15.07 47.91 -28.86
N ILE A 648 14.19 47.75 -29.86
CA ILE A 648 13.55 46.48 -30.21
C ILE A 648 14.49 45.75 -31.17
N ASP A 649 14.83 44.49 -30.86
CA ASP A 649 15.63 43.66 -31.75
C ASP A 649 14.89 43.49 -33.09
N PRO A 650 15.53 43.71 -34.25
CA PRO A 650 14.92 43.48 -35.56
C PRO A 650 14.26 42.10 -35.70
N ALA A 651 14.82 41.06 -35.06
CA ALA A 651 14.24 39.72 -35.07
C ALA A 651 12.95 39.60 -34.24
N ALA A 652 12.77 40.45 -33.21
CA ALA A 652 11.51 40.54 -32.47
C ALA A 652 10.47 41.37 -33.24
N GLU A 653 10.90 42.47 -33.86
CA GLU A 653 10.05 43.30 -34.73
C GLU A 653 9.50 42.50 -35.93
N GLU A 654 10.27 41.57 -36.50
CA GLU A 654 9.81 40.63 -37.53
C GLU A 654 8.73 39.66 -37.04
N VAL A 655 8.65 39.37 -35.75
CA VAL A 655 7.72 38.38 -35.16
C VAL A 655 6.40 39.03 -34.74
N HIS A 656 6.42 40.19 -34.09
CA HIS A 656 5.21 40.85 -33.57
C HIS A 656 4.82 42.13 -34.34
N HIS A 657 5.63 42.57 -35.30
CA HIS A 657 5.38 43.75 -36.15
C HIS A 657 5.12 45.06 -35.37
N ILE A 658 5.75 45.22 -34.20
CA ILE A 658 5.65 46.43 -33.37
C ILE A 658 6.98 47.16 -33.51
N THR A 659 6.94 48.35 -34.08
CA THR A 659 8.12 49.17 -34.32
C THR A 659 8.40 50.09 -33.13
N SER A 660 9.62 50.63 -33.05
CA SER A 660 9.97 51.63 -32.04
C SER A 660 9.11 52.90 -32.13
N ASN A 661 8.50 53.20 -33.29
CA ASN A 661 7.58 54.32 -33.44
C ASN A 661 6.19 54.02 -32.82
N ASP A 662 5.74 52.77 -32.87
CA ASP A 662 4.41 52.37 -32.36
C ASP A 662 4.32 52.45 -30.83
N VAL A 663 5.44 52.24 -30.14
CA VAL A 663 5.52 52.26 -28.67
C VAL A 663 6.11 53.55 -28.11
N LYS A 664 6.49 54.51 -28.96
CA LYS A 664 7.17 55.74 -28.53
C LYS A 664 6.35 56.55 -27.53
N ASP A 665 5.05 56.67 -27.76
CA ASP A 665 4.12 57.41 -26.92
C ASP A 665 3.32 56.49 -25.95
N ALA A 666 3.67 55.20 -25.89
CA ALA A 666 3.02 54.23 -25.01
C ALA A 666 3.47 54.40 -23.53
N PRO A 667 2.65 53.99 -22.54
CA PRO A 667 3.03 54.02 -21.14
C PRO A 667 4.21 53.08 -20.85
N THR A 668 5.05 53.44 -19.87
CA THR A 668 6.18 52.62 -19.43
C THR A 668 5.72 51.48 -18.50
N ILE A 669 6.55 50.44 -18.36
CA ILE A 669 6.18 49.22 -17.62
C ILE A 669 5.80 49.46 -16.15
N ASP A 670 6.36 50.47 -15.50
CA ASP A 670 6.01 50.89 -14.13
C ASP A 670 4.57 51.42 -14.01
N GLN A 671 4.01 51.93 -15.10
CA GLN A 671 2.62 52.40 -15.17
C GLN A 671 1.64 51.30 -15.54
N VAL A 672 2.09 50.27 -16.28
CA VAL A 672 1.25 49.19 -16.82
C VAL A 672 1.18 48.00 -15.89
N LEU A 673 2.31 47.59 -15.29
CA LEU A 673 2.39 46.37 -14.49
C LEU A 673 1.48 46.37 -13.24
N PRO A 674 1.33 47.47 -12.47
CA PRO A 674 0.39 47.49 -11.35
C PRO A 674 -1.07 47.23 -11.79
N LYS A 675 -1.49 47.82 -12.92
CA LYS A 675 -2.84 47.62 -13.48
C LYS A 675 -3.04 46.18 -13.94
N PHE A 676 -2.00 45.56 -14.50
CA PHE A 676 -2.02 44.15 -14.89
C PHE A 676 -2.11 43.22 -13.67
N LEU A 677 -1.38 43.50 -12.59
CA LEU A 677 -1.46 42.72 -11.35
C LEU A 677 -2.85 42.79 -10.69
N ASP A 678 -3.49 43.96 -10.74
CA ASP A 678 -4.88 44.13 -10.30
C ASP A 678 -5.86 43.36 -11.20
N PHE A 679 -5.63 43.36 -12.51
CA PHE A 679 -6.43 42.60 -13.47
C PHE A 679 -6.39 41.10 -13.20
N ILE A 680 -5.22 40.51 -12.96
CA ILE A 680 -5.10 39.04 -12.74
C ILE A 680 -5.60 38.59 -11.35
N GLY A 681 -5.49 39.45 -10.32
CA GLY A 681 -5.88 39.12 -8.95
C GLY A 681 -5.24 37.83 -8.41
N ASN A 682 -6.08 36.93 -7.87
CA ASN A 682 -5.67 35.61 -7.36
C ASN A 682 -6.05 34.45 -8.30
N ASP A 683 -6.60 34.74 -9.48
CA ASP A 683 -7.02 33.72 -10.44
C ASP A 683 -5.81 32.94 -10.96
N MET A 684 -6.01 31.67 -11.35
CA MET A 684 -4.93 30.84 -11.91
C MET A 684 -4.39 31.48 -13.19
N LEU A 685 -3.08 31.64 -13.28
CA LEU A 685 -2.40 32.28 -14.41
C LEU A 685 -1.84 31.23 -15.37
N ILE A 686 -2.27 31.28 -16.62
CA ILE A 686 -1.86 30.36 -17.70
C ILE A 686 -1.01 31.12 -18.71
N ALA A 687 0.13 30.55 -19.06
CA ALA A 687 0.96 30.97 -20.19
C ALA A 687 1.38 29.73 -21.01
N HIS A 688 2.02 29.96 -22.16
CA HIS A 688 2.58 28.91 -22.99
C HIS A 688 4.09 29.09 -23.06
N ASN A 689 4.85 28.15 -22.50
CA ASN A 689 6.30 28.32 -22.22
C ASN A 689 6.60 29.30 -21.07
N GLY A 690 5.59 29.59 -20.23
CA GLY A 690 5.69 30.61 -19.20
C GLY A 690 6.83 30.38 -18.21
N TYR A 691 7.14 29.14 -17.82
CA TYR A 691 8.24 28.87 -16.88
C TYR A 691 9.62 29.12 -17.49
N ALA A 692 9.75 29.01 -18.82
CA ALA A 692 10.97 29.33 -19.50
C ALA A 692 11.11 30.84 -19.79
N PHE A 693 9.97 31.54 -19.98
CA PHE A 693 9.91 32.90 -20.53
C PHE A 693 9.01 33.86 -19.73
N ASP A 694 7.70 33.90 -19.97
CA ASP A 694 6.79 34.98 -19.54
C ASP A 694 6.76 35.19 -18.02
N PHE A 695 6.69 34.10 -17.25
CA PHE A 695 6.70 34.17 -15.78
C PHE A 695 8.02 34.72 -15.25
N LYS A 696 9.15 34.50 -15.95
CA LYS A 696 10.46 35.01 -15.51
C LYS A 696 10.58 36.51 -15.76
N ILE A 697 10.09 36.99 -16.90
CA ILE A 697 10.11 38.42 -17.24
C ILE A 697 9.17 39.18 -16.29
N LEU A 698 7.98 38.63 -16.04
CA LEU A 698 7.04 39.16 -15.08
C LEU A 698 7.63 39.20 -13.66
N ASP A 699 8.23 38.10 -13.18
CA ASP A 699 8.88 38.04 -11.86
C ASP A 699 10.09 38.98 -11.74
N ARG A 700 10.76 39.28 -12.85
CA ARG A 700 11.89 40.23 -12.89
C ARG A 700 11.38 41.65 -12.70
N TYR A 701 10.41 42.10 -13.49
CA TYR A 701 9.86 43.46 -13.37
C TYR A 701 9.14 43.69 -12.04
N ILE A 702 8.43 42.68 -11.51
CA ILE A 702 7.86 42.74 -10.15
C ILE A 702 8.96 43.03 -9.11
N ARG A 703 10.14 42.41 -9.27
CA ARG A 703 11.28 42.60 -8.36
C ARG A 703 11.97 43.96 -8.57
N GLU A 704 12.20 44.35 -9.81
CA GLU A 704 12.87 45.61 -10.18
C GLU A 704 12.05 46.83 -9.76
N LEU A 705 10.73 46.75 -9.86
CA LEU A 705 9.79 47.79 -9.45
C LEU A 705 9.36 47.67 -7.97
N ASN A 706 9.93 46.71 -7.24
CA ASN A 706 9.64 46.45 -5.82
C ASN A 706 8.13 46.27 -5.53
N LEU A 707 7.41 45.63 -6.45
CA LEU A 707 5.99 45.34 -6.33
C LEU A 707 5.75 44.05 -5.52
N LYS A 708 4.59 43.96 -4.87
CA LYS A 708 4.21 42.77 -4.10
C LYS A 708 3.98 41.59 -5.04
N LYS A 709 4.70 40.48 -4.82
CA LYS A 709 4.52 39.25 -5.61
C LYS A 709 3.11 38.67 -5.41
N PRO A 710 2.33 38.44 -6.48
CA PRO A 710 1.00 37.85 -6.40
C PRO A 710 1.03 36.36 -6.01
N GLN A 711 -0.04 35.86 -5.37
CA GLN A 711 -0.16 34.48 -4.86
C GLN A 711 -0.89 33.52 -5.82
N HIS A 712 -1.08 33.90 -7.08
CA HIS A 712 -1.77 33.08 -8.07
C HIS A 712 -1.06 31.74 -8.33
N ILE A 713 -1.85 30.72 -8.63
CA ILE A 713 -1.38 29.42 -9.13
C ILE A 713 -0.93 29.63 -10.58
N ARG A 714 0.24 29.11 -10.97
CA ARG A 714 0.78 29.24 -12.33
C ARG A 714 0.72 27.91 -13.07
N TYR A 715 0.22 27.94 -14.29
CA TYR A 715 0.09 26.76 -15.15
C TYR A 715 0.71 27.02 -16.52
N ASP A 716 1.57 26.11 -16.97
CA ASP A 716 2.23 26.22 -18.27
C ASP A 716 1.61 25.22 -19.24
N SER A 717 0.81 25.74 -20.17
CA SER A 717 0.09 24.96 -21.17
C SER A 717 1.01 24.19 -22.11
N LEU A 718 2.27 24.62 -22.28
CA LEU A 718 3.25 23.91 -23.12
C LEU A 718 3.65 22.57 -22.49
N ILE A 719 3.63 22.48 -21.16
CA ILE A 719 3.89 21.20 -20.46
C ILE A 719 2.79 20.21 -20.81
N LEU A 720 1.52 20.63 -20.72
CA LEU A 720 0.38 19.80 -21.10
C LEU A 720 0.43 19.42 -22.59
N ALA A 721 0.73 20.38 -23.47
CA ALA A 721 0.86 20.13 -24.90
C ALA A 721 1.98 19.14 -25.24
N ARG A 722 3.17 19.26 -24.64
CA ARG A 722 4.29 18.32 -24.82
C ARG A 722 3.95 16.92 -24.32
N ASN A 723 3.16 16.82 -23.25
CA ASN A 723 2.71 15.54 -22.73
C ASN A 723 1.70 14.87 -23.66
N LEU A 724 0.78 15.65 -24.25
CA LEU A 724 -0.18 15.14 -25.22
C LEU A 724 0.47 14.89 -26.59
N PHE A 725 1.38 15.71 -27.07
CA PHE A 725 1.97 15.55 -28.39
C PHE A 725 3.50 15.50 -28.30
N PRO A 726 4.05 14.44 -27.68
CA PRO A 726 5.49 14.28 -27.58
C PRO A 726 6.08 14.13 -28.97
N ASN A 727 7.21 14.81 -29.23
CA ASN A 727 7.92 14.86 -30.51
C ASN A 727 7.24 15.66 -31.64
N GLU A 728 6.09 16.29 -31.37
CA GLU A 728 5.50 17.22 -32.32
C GLU A 728 5.87 18.67 -32.00
N LYS A 729 5.74 19.55 -33.00
CA LYS A 729 5.76 20.99 -32.73
C LYS A 729 4.56 21.32 -31.84
N ASN A 730 4.86 21.90 -30.68
CA ASN A 730 3.91 22.26 -29.64
C ASN A 730 3.80 23.78 -29.45
N SER A 731 4.30 24.57 -30.41
CA SER A 731 4.06 26.02 -30.42
C SER A 731 2.57 26.31 -30.56
N ILE A 732 2.15 27.51 -30.16
CA ILE A 732 0.78 28.02 -30.35
C ILE A 732 0.35 27.86 -31.83
N ASP A 733 1.27 28.08 -32.78
CA ASP A 733 1.00 27.87 -34.21
C ASP A 733 0.68 26.44 -34.56
N ALA A 734 1.53 25.52 -34.11
CA ALA A 734 1.35 24.12 -34.42
C ALA A 734 0.09 23.56 -33.75
N LEU A 735 -0.23 24.03 -32.55
CA LEU A 735 -1.44 23.62 -31.83
C LEU A 735 -2.73 24.20 -32.44
N ALA A 736 -2.73 25.48 -32.84
CA ALA A 736 -3.89 26.06 -33.52
C ALA A 736 -4.17 25.40 -34.86
N TYR A 737 -3.12 25.14 -35.64
CA TYR A 737 -3.22 24.38 -36.89
C TYR A 737 -3.79 22.98 -36.64
N ARG A 738 -3.28 22.28 -35.61
CA ARG A 738 -3.74 20.93 -35.23
C ARG A 738 -5.22 20.91 -34.85
N TYR A 739 -5.69 21.90 -34.10
CA TYR A 739 -7.08 22.00 -33.68
C TYR A 739 -7.98 22.73 -34.67
N LYS A 740 -7.46 23.14 -35.85
CA LYS A 740 -8.18 23.91 -36.88
C LYS A 740 -8.89 25.14 -36.30
N LEU A 741 -8.24 25.81 -35.37
CA LEU A 741 -8.79 27.02 -34.74
C LEU A 741 -8.62 28.19 -35.69
N ASP A 742 -9.63 29.06 -35.78
CA ASP A 742 -9.50 30.33 -36.49
C ASP A 742 -8.52 31.21 -35.73
N THR A 743 -7.42 31.56 -36.38
CA THR A 743 -6.32 32.32 -35.77
C THR A 743 -6.43 33.83 -35.99
N GLY A 744 -7.44 34.30 -36.74
CA GLY A 744 -7.56 35.71 -37.10
C GLY A 744 -6.28 36.28 -37.76
N THR A 745 -6.02 37.57 -37.54
CA THR A 745 -4.71 38.21 -37.82
C THR A 745 -3.76 37.96 -36.65
N ARG A 746 -2.92 36.92 -36.77
CA ARG A 746 -1.84 36.65 -35.79
C ARG A 746 -0.79 37.75 -35.75
N HIS A 747 0.04 37.72 -34.71
CA HIS A 747 1.14 38.66 -34.39
C HIS A 747 0.70 39.90 -33.58
N ARG A 748 -0.35 39.76 -32.77
CA ARG A 748 -0.81 40.76 -31.78
C ARG A 748 -1.19 40.02 -30.50
N ALA A 749 -0.65 40.44 -29.35
CA ALA A 749 -0.69 39.66 -28.11
C ALA A 749 -2.11 39.26 -27.66
N LEU A 750 -3.13 40.09 -27.89
CA LEU A 750 -4.51 39.77 -27.48
C LEU A 750 -5.13 38.63 -28.30
N ASP A 751 -4.82 38.54 -29.58
CA ASP A 751 -5.35 37.48 -30.43
C ASP A 751 -4.65 36.14 -30.13
N ASP A 752 -3.35 36.18 -29.83
CA ASP A 752 -2.59 35.01 -29.40
C ASP A 752 -3.06 34.46 -28.04
N VAL A 753 -3.44 35.33 -27.11
CA VAL A 753 -4.05 34.91 -25.83
C VAL A 753 -5.45 34.29 -26.02
N LYS A 754 -6.29 34.84 -26.91
CA LYS A 754 -7.60 34.26 -27.22
C LYS A 754 -7.46 32.89 -27.87
N VAL A 755 -6.52 32.74 -28.81
CA VAL A 755 -6.19 31.46 -29.45
C VAL A 755 -5.61 30.49 -28.42
N LEU A 756 -4.72 30.95 -27.53
CA LEU A 756 -4.14 30.13 -26.46
C LEU A 756 -5.21 29.63 -25.48
N ASN A 757 -6.21 30.45 -25.15
CA ASN A 757 -7.35 30.01 -24.35
C ASN A 757 -8.12 28.87 -25.05
N LEU A 758 -8.40 28.99 -26.35
CA LEU A 758 -9.05 27.92 -27.13
C LEU A 758 -8.19 26.66 -27.18
N ILE A 759 -6.88 26.80 -27.43
CA ILE A 759 -5.91 25.71 -27.40
C ILE A 759 -5.92 25.03 -26.04
N PHE A 760 -5.85 25.79 -24.94
CA PHE A 760 -5.84 25.25 -23.59
C PHE A 760 -7.11 24.43 -23.30
N ARG A 761 -8.28 24.92 -23.71
CA ARG A 761 -9.54 24.16 -23.60
C ARG A 761 -9.54 22.88 -24.45
N GLN A 762 -8.97 22.92 -25.65
CA GLN A 762 -8.83 21.73 -26.48
C GLN A 762 -7.81 20.74 -25.93
N LEU A 763 -6.71 21.21 -25.33
CA LEU A 763 -5.73 20.39 -24.64
C LEU A 763 -6.36 19.68 -23.43
N LEU A 764 -7.18 20.38 -22.65
CA LEU A 764 -7.92 19.75 -21.54
C LEU A 764 -8.92 18.70 -22.05
N LYS A 765 -9.65 18.98 -23.14
CA LYS A 765 -10.55 18.01 -23.76
C LYS A 765 -9.80 16.79 -24.30
N GLU A 766 -8.68 17.00 -24.96
CA GLU A 766 -7.89 15.92 -25.55
C GLU A 766 -7.13 15.13 -24.48
N ALA A 767 -6.71 15.77 -23.38
CA ALA A 767 -6.20 15.08 -22.19
C ALA A 767 -7.27 14.18 -21.58
N LYS A 768 -8.50 14.67 -21.39
CA LYS A 768 -9.62 13.88 -20.87
C LYS A 768 -9.99 12.72 -21.79
N LYS A 769 -10.06 12.99 -23.11
CA LYS A 769 -10.31 11.97 -24.13
C LYS A 769 -9.19 10.93 -24.18
N ARG A 770 -7.93 11.36 -24.05
CA ARG A 770 -6.79 10.46 -23.95
C ARG A 770 -6.79 9.69 -22.65
N GLU A 771 -7.09 10.27 -21.49
CA GLU A 771 -7.23 9.53 -20.23
C GLU A 771 -8.33 8.46 -20.31
N ILE A 772 -9.43 8.73 -21.02
CA ILE A 772 -10.48 7.74 -21.30
C ILE A 772 -9.99 6.64 -22.27
N LEU A 773 -9.17 7.00 -23.27
CA LEU A 773 -8.61 6.07 -24.26
C LEU A 773 -7.41 5.27 -23.72
N THR A 774 -6.49 5.89 -23.01
CA THR A 774 -5.32 5.26 -22.35
C THR A 774 -5.73 4.46 -21.13
N ALA A 775 -6.78 4.83 -20.38
CA ALA A 775 -7.38 3.91 -19.40
C ALA A 775 -8.08 2.72 -20.07
N GLY A 776 -8.44 2.80 -21.35
CA GLY A 776 -8.87 1.66 -22.16
C GLY A 776 -7.72 0.84 -22.74
N GLU A 777 -6.68 1.49 -23.26
CA GLU A 777 -5.52 0.91 -23.96
C GLU A 777 -4.47 0.33 -23.01
N GLU A 778 -4.11 1.03 -21.93
CA GLU A 778 -3.21 0.51 -20.89
C GLU A 778 -3.82 -0.74 -20.25
N PHE A 779 -5.13 -0.77 -20.05
CA PHE A 779 -5.82 -1.95 -19.52
C PHE A 779 -6.11 -3.00 -20.58
N ALA A 780 -6.14 -2.69 -21.88
CA ALA A 780 -6.25 -3.68 -22.94
C ALA A 780 -5.01 -4.58 -23.00
N GLU A 781 -3.83 -4.03 -22.72
CA GLU A 781 -2.59 -4.81 -22.59
C GLU A 781 -2.59 -5.65 -21.31
N PHE A 782 -3.08 -5.14 -20.17
CA PHE A 782 -3.24 -5.95 -18.95
C PHE A 782 -4.35 -7.00 -19.04
N VAL A 783 -5.38 -6.77 -19.87
CA VAL A 783 -6.44 -7.74 -20.18
C VAL A 783 -5.95 -8.77 -21.20
N ALA A 784 -5.16 -8.38 -22.20
CA ALA A 784 -4.53 -9.29 -23.14
C ALA A 784 -3.43 -10.13 -22.46
N LEU A 785 -2.59 -9.50 -21.63
CA LEU A 785 -1.59 -10.13 -20.77
C LEU A 785 -2.27 -10.99 -19.70
N GLY A 786 -3.37 -10.53 -19.10
CA GLY A 786 -4.18 -11.31 -18.16
C GLY A 786 -4.77 -12.56 -18.82
N ASN A 787 -5.36 -12.44 -20.00
CA ASN A 787 -5.89 -13.56 -20.79
C ASN A 787 -4.77 -14.49 -21.31
N PHE A 788 -3.60 -13.94 -21.68
CA PHE A 788 -2.43 -14.69 -22.15
C PHE A 788 -1.74 -15.43 -21.00
N LEU A 789 -1.52 -14.79 -19.85
CA LEU A 789 -1.00 -15.40 -18.63
C LEU A 789 -1.98 -16.44 -18.08
N GLU A 790 -3.29 -16.18 -18.09
CA GLU A 790 -4.32 -17.19 -17.78
C GLU A 790 -4.26 -18.39 -18.73
N GLN A 791 -4.02 -18.21 -20.04
CA GLN A 791 -3.91 -19.33 -20.99
C GLN A 791 -2.56 -20.05 -20.99
N THR A 792 -1.49 -19.44 -20.44
CA THR A 792 -0.12 -19.95 -20.54
C THR A 792 0.43 -20.48 -19.19
N LEU A 793 -0.06 -20.00 -18.03
CA LEU A 793 0.40 -20.37 -16.66
C LEU A 793 -0.52 -21.25 -15.80
N SER A 794 -1.74 -21.52 -16.25
CA SER A 794 -2.79 -22.45 -15.76
C SER A 794 -2.53 -23.97 -15.56
#